data_AF-A0A174Z9R6-F1
#
_entry.id   AF-A0A174Z9R6-F1
#
_cell.length_a   1.000
_cell.length_b   1.000
_cell.length_c   1.000
_cell.angle_alpha   90.00
_cell.angle_beta   90.00
_cell.angle_gamma   90.00
#
_symmetry.space_group_name_H-M   'P 1'
#
loop_
_entity.id
_entity.type
_entity.pdbx_description
1 polymer ?
#
loop_
_entity_poly.entity_id
_entity_poly.type
_entity_poly.pdbx_seq_one_letter_code
_entity_poly.pdbx_strand_id
1 'polypeptide(L)'
;MLSVIYNLFVMPVQIVVETTFVLMNRLFHNKGIAIIGVSLIIQTLVLPLYKRADAMQEEERRKQEEMSGWVKHIRKTFKGDEKFMMLSTYYRQQNYKPYYGLKSSLSILLQIPFFLAAYNYLSHLEALNGISFLFIKDLGRPDALFNIAGFDFNVLPVAMTIINIISGIIYTRKLTVRDKVQVYGLAVIFLVLLYKSPSGLVLYWTMNNIYSLCKNVFMKLIKFKKRLCKNGVVSQKITEYTEKLDWKNIVIWELIFMTILMGAMIPLSVISSSSSEFVIGDSGPQRIIIRNVCIYAGFFLVWFPIFYMLMRERTKKIFSVVLYIICVFAMFNFMGYSFSFRQISYLFMYTEDLILPAYIYWANIGALAAIAFLLVLIIGKKSKIAGAIIKISVICMAVMCIRNCFIMNKQMESYTESREHIADENILTLSKDGENVIVFMLDRAIGTYMPYLLEENESIKEMFDGFTYYPNTLSFGKSTNFCTPALFAGYEYTPENINKRDKESLKDKQNEALKVMPVLFSENGFNVVVTDPPYAGYTWDPDLSIYDGYGNIKAYITEGAYNDVPVRNGIEDGGKTLQESNCVYYSLMKIMPVLLQNFIYNDGGYCSMIKETVTPELLASIQNNSFYDWYTVLESLPDITTIEDDNKNNFIMMQNSTTHESSILSYPDYLPLRNVDKEQVIQQMEDRSIDGRTMSMDKSVGVAHYQTFAASLREIGEWMEYLKANDVYDNTRIIIVSDHGKELGQFDSLKINSELDIQAYSPLLLVKDFNSRGFNVSDEYMTNADVPTIALKDIVDNPTNPFTNKLITNIDKYNKNMKVTTSGLYNVTTNNGNVFDTSDGAWYEVTPGDITDANDWRHCE
;
A
#
# COMPACT_ATOMS: atom_id res chain seq x y z
N MET A 1 -23.43 -6.99 -0.14
CA MET A 1 -24.21 -7.02 -1.41
C MET A 1 -24.36 -5.64 -2.03
N LEU A 2 -24.84 -4.63 -1.30
CA LEU A 2 -24.97 -3.24 -1.81
C LEU A 2 -23.63 -2.62 -2.26
N SER A 3 -22.54 -2.86 -1.54
CA SER A 3 -21.18 -2.40 -1.89
C SER A 3 -20.66 -2.99 -3.20
N VAL A 4 -20.90 -4.28 -3.47
CA VAL A 4 -20.47 -4.96 -4.70
C VAL A 4 -21.20 -4.38 -5.92
N ILE A 5 -22.51 -4.16 -5.82
CA ILE A 5 -23.30 -3.54 -6.90
C ILE A 5 -22.79 -2.12 -7.17
N TYR A 6 -22.53 -1.35 -6.12
CA TYR A 6 -21.94 -0.02 -6.24
C TYR A 6 -20.59 -0.05 -6.97
N ASN A 7 -19.69 -0.95 -6.57
CA ASN A 7 -18.36 -1.10 -7.15
C ASN A 7 -18.38 -1.58 -8.60
N LEU A 8 -19.35 -2.39 -9.01
CA LEU A 8 -19.48 -2.87 -10.39
C LEU A 8 -20.09 -1.82 -11.33
N PHE A 9 -21.09 -1.06 -10.87
CA PHE A 9 -21.88 -0.20 -11.75
C PHE A 9 -21.56 1.29 -11.61
N VAL A 10 -21.35 1.80 -10.40
CA VAL A 10 -21.24 3.24 -10.13
C VAL A 10 -19.78 3.68 -10.01
N MET A 11 -18.98 2.97 -9.20
CA MET A 11 -17.58 3.35 -8.94
C MET A 11 -16.70 3.48 -10.20
N PRO A 12 -16.82 2.62 -11.24
CA PRO A 12 -16.03 2.79 -12.47
C PRO A 12 -16.32 4.13 -13.15
N VAL A 13 -17.59 4.54 -13.15
CA VAL A 13 -18.00 5.82 -13.70
C VAL A 13 -17.50 6.97 -12.83
N GLN A 14 -17.54 6.81 -11.51
CA GLN A 14 -17.01 7.79 -10.56
C GLN A 14 -15.51 8.02 -10.76
N ILE A 15 -14.70 6.97 -10.93
CA ILE A 15 -13.27 7.09 -11.20
C ILE A 15 -12.98 7.85 -12.49
N VAL A 16 -13.79 7.65 -13.54
CA VAL A 16 -13.65 8.42 -14.79
C VAL A 16 -14.00 9.89 -14.56
N VAL A 17 -15.06 10.18 -13.80
CA VAL A 17 -15.45 11.54 -13.40
C VAL A 17 -14.34 12.23 -12.61
N GLU A 18 -13.80 11.56 -11.60
CA GLU A 18 -12.74 12.04 -10.72
C GLU A 18 -11.44 12.30 -11.49
N THR A 19 -10.97 11.30 -12.25
CA THR A 19 -9.76 11.44 -13.09
C THR A 19 -9.91 12.60 -14.08
N THR A 20 -11.07 12.72 -14.71
CA THR A 20 -11.35 13.83 -15.63
C THR A 20 -11.31 15.17 -14.93
N PHE A 21 -11.92 15.28 -13.75
CA PHE A 21 -11.91 16.50 -12.95
C PHE A 21 -10.48 16.91 -12.59
N VAL A 22 -9.70 15.98 -12.03
CA VAL A 22 -8.32 16.25 -11.59
C VAL A 22 -7.44 16.67 -12.76
N LEU A 23 -7.50 15.96 -13.89
CA LEU A 23 -6.72 16.32 -15.08
C LEU A 23 -7.11 17.69 -15.62
N MET A 24 -8.41 18.00 -15.72
CA MET A 24 -8.86 19.33 -16.16
C MET A 24 -8.44 20.42 -15.17
N ASN A 25 -8.50 20.14 -13.86
CA ASN A 25 -8.03 21.09 -12.85
C ASN A 25 -6.51 21.31 -12.93
N ARG A 26 -5.72 20.26 -13.18
CA ARG A 26 -4.27 20.37 -13.40
C ARG A 26 -3.93 21.16 -14.67
N LEU A 27 -4.73 21.02 -15.73
CA LEU A 27 -4.52 21.73 -17.00
C LEU A 27 -4.91 23.20 -16.98
N PHE A 28 -6.03 23.53 -16.32
CA PHE A 28 -6.62 24.88 -16.37
C PHE A 28 -6.50 25.67 -15.06
N HIS A 29 -6.06 25.03 -13.98
CA HIS A 29 -5.99 25.58 -12.62
C HIS A 29 -7.30 26.28 -12.18
N ASN A 30 -8.44 25.76 -12.65
CA ASN A 30 -9.75 26.34 -12.40
C ASN A 30 -10.81 25.25 -12.22
N LYS A 31 -11.32 25.14 -10.99
CA LYS A 31 -12.28 24.10 -10.58
C LYS A 31 -13.63 24.22 -11.30
N GLY A 32 -14.09 25.44 -11.61
CA GLY A 32 -15.31 25.64 -12.39
C GLY A 32 -15.18 25.17 -13.85
N ILE A 33 -14.05 25.47 -14.49
CA ILE A 33 -13.73 24.94 -15.83
C ILE A 33 -13.58 23.41 -15.79
N ALA A 34 -12.98 22.87 -14.73
CA ALA A 34 -12.86 21.43 -14.55
C ALA A 34 -14.22 20.73 -14.51
N ILE A 35 -15.20 21.29 -13.77
CA ILE A 35 -16.59 20.79 -13.73
C ILE A 35 -17.23 20.80 -15.13
N ILE A 36 -17.05 21.88 -15.89
CA ILE A 36 -17.54 21.97 -17.28
C ILE A 36 -16.87 20.89 -18.14
N GLY A 37 -15.56 20.70 -17.99
CA GLY A 37 -14.77 19.67 -18.66
C GLY A 37 -15.31 18.26 -18.42
N VAL A 38 -15.59 17.92 -17.16
CA VAL A 38 -16.21 16.64 -16.77
C VAL A 38 -17.53 16.45 -17.50
N SER A 39 -18.42 17.45 -17.50
CA SER A 39 -19.70 17.38 -18.21
C SER A 39 -19.51 17.08 -19.71
N LEU A 40 -18.66 17.82 -20.39
CA LEU A 40 -18.44 17.68 -21.83
C LEU A 40 -17.82 16.32 -22.20
N ILE A 41 -16.80 15.88 -21.45
CA ILE A 41 -16.08 14.64 -21.71
C ILE A 41 -16.98 13.43 -21.44
N ILE A 42 -17.62 13.36 -20.27
CA ILE A 42 -18.50 12.23 -19.91
C ILE A 42 -19.67 12.14 -20.89
N GLN A 43 -20.34 13.25 -21.21
CA GLN A 43 -21.44 13.24 -22.17
C GLN A 43 -21.00 12.80 -23.57
N THR A 44 -19.78 13.13 -23.97
CA THR A 44 -19.21 12.70 -25.26
C THR A 44 -18.89 11.21 -25.26
N LEU A 45 -18.35 10.66 -24.17
CA LEU A 45 -18.08 9.22 -24.03
C LEU A 45 -19.36 8.39 -24.04
N VAL A 46 -20.43 8.87 -23.38
CA VAL A 46 -21.71 8.16 -23.27
C VAL A 46 -22.62 8.40 -24.49
N LEU A 47 -22.29 9.37 -25.35
CA LEU A 47 -23.07 9.72 -26.53
C LEU A 47 -23.47 8.54 -27.44
N PRO A 48 -22.60 7.57 -27.77
CA PRO A 48 -22.97 6.42 -28.61
C PRO A 48 -24.04 5.56 -27.95
N LEU A 49 -23.96 5.43 -26.63
CA LEU A 49 -24.84 4.64 -25.80
C LEU A 49 -26.23 5.31 -25.68
N TYR A 50 -26.29 6.62 -25.46
CA TYR A 50 -27.56 7.37 -25.53
C TYR A 50 -28.20 7.29 -26.91
N LYS A 51 -27.43 7.46 -28.00
CA LYS A 51 -27.96 7.36 -29.37
C LYS A 51 -28.62 6.01 -29.65
N ARG A 52 -28.09 4.92 -29.09
CA ARG A 52 -28.69 3.60 -29.26
C ARG A 52 -29.89 3.38 -28.35
N ALA A 53 -29.84 3.84 -27.10
CA ALA A 53 -31.01 3.83 -26.22
C ALA A 53 -32.18 4.59 -26.87
N ASP A 54 -31.93 5.79 -27.40
CA ASP A 54 -32.92 6.61 -28.12
C ASP A 54 -33.46 5.88 -29.37
N ALA A 55 -32.60 5.19 -30.13
CA ALA A 55 -33.02 4.43 -31.31
C ALA A 55 -33.92 3.24 -30.93
N MET A 56 -33.61 2.53 -29.85
CA MET A 56 -34.43 1.42 -29.34
C MET A 56 -35.78 1.92 -28.80
N GLN A 57 -35.79 3.08 -28.13
CA GLN A 57 -37.01 3.74 -27.70
C GLN A 57 -37.89 4.14 -28.90
N GLU A 58 -37.29 4.70 -29.95
CA GLU A 58 -38.01 5.09 -31.17
C GLU A 58 -38.61 3.88 -31.92
N GLU A 59 -37.86 2.77 -32.03
CA GLU A 59 -38.34 1.52 -32.63
C GLU A 59 -39.55 0.96 -31.86
N GLU A 60 -39.43 0.93 -30.54
CA GLU A 60 -40.49 0.49 -29.63
C GLU A 60 -41.72 1.40 -29.74
N ARG A 61 -41.51 2.73 -29.79
CA ARG A 61 -42.60 3.70 -29.95
C ARG A 61 -43.31 3.51 -31.28
N ARG A 62 -42.58 3.38 -32.39
CA ARG A 62 -43.16 3.12 -33.71
C ARG A 62 -44.03 1.87 -33.70
N LYS A 63 -43.55 0.79 -33.09
CA LYS A 63 -44.32 -0.46 -32.98
C LYS A 63 -45.58 -0.28 -32.12
N GLN A 64 -45.52 0.48 -31.03
CA GLN A 64 -46.69 0.81 -30.22
C GLN A 64 -47.70 1.69 -30.98
N GLU A 65 -47.21 2.67 -31.76
CA GLU A 65 -48.05 3.54 -32.60
C GLU A 65 -48.80 2.72 -33.67
N GLU A 66 -48.10 1.81 -34.37
CA GLU A 66 -48.67 0.89 -35.38
C GLU A 66 -49.80 0.02 -34.79
N MET A 67 -49.63 -0.46 -33.55
CA MET A 67 -50.63 -1.27 -32.85
C MET A 67 -51.77 -0.47 -32.20
N SER A 68 -51.59 0.84 -32.00
CA SER A 68 -52.43 1.64 -31.10
C SER A 68 -53.91 1.69 -31.51
N GLY A 69 -54.21 1.66 -32.81
CA GLY A 69 -55.57 1.68 -33.34
C GLY A 69 -56.38 0.47 -32.92
N TRP A 70 -55.87 -0.73 -33.18
CA TRP A 70 -56.50 -2.00 -32.81
C TRP A 70 -56.54 -2.22 -31.30
N VAL A 71 -55.49 -1.82 -30.57
CA VAL A 71 -55.48 -1.87 -29.10
C VAL A 71 -56.61 -1.01 -28.53
N LYS A 72 -56.84 0.19 -29.05
CA LYS A 72 -57.97 1.05 -28.62
C LYS A 72 -59.33 0.43 -28.99
N HIS A 73 -59.44 -0.15 -30.19
CA HIS A 73 -60.67 -0.82 -30.62
C HIS A 73 -61.01 -2.00 -29.69
N ILE A 74 -60.08 -2.93 -29.45
CA ILE A 74 -60.28 -4.09 -28.56
C ILE A 74 -60.67 -3.63 -27.15
N ARG A 75 -60.00 -2.60 -26.62
CA ARG A 75 -60.30 -2.06 -25.28
C ARG A 75 -61.69 -1.42 -25.18
N LYS A 76 -62.24 -0.90 -26.27
CA LYS A 76 -63.58 -0.29 -26.33
C LYS A 76 -64.68 -1.33 -26.56
N THR A 77 -64.41 -2.33 -27.38
CA THR A 77 -65.38 -3.35 -27.81
C THR A 77 -65.56 -4.45 -26.76
N PHE A 78 -64.47 -4.94 -26.13
CA PHE A 78 -64.52 -6.08 -25.21
C PHE A 78 -64.29 -5.65 -23.75
N LYS A 79 -64.83 -6.42 -22.80
CA LYS A 79 -64.67 -6.21 -21.34
C LYS A 79 -64.26 -7.51 -20.64
N GLY A 80 -63.82 -7.42 -19.38
CA GLY A 80 -63.46 -8.59 -18.56
C GLY A 80 -62.38 -9.49 -19.19
N ASP A 81 -62.57 -10.80 -19.09
CA ASP A 81 -61.61 -11.81 -19.56
C ASP A 81 -61.49 -11.87 -21.09
N GLU A 82 -62.57 -11.59 -21.82
CA GLU A 82 -62.56 -11.51 -23.29
C GLU A 82 -61.60 -10.44 -23.79
N LYS A 83 -61.62 -9.27 -23.13
CA LYS A 83 -60.67 -8.19 -23.43
C LYS A 83 -59.24 -8.68 -23.24
N PHE A 84 -58.94 -9.38 -22.15
CA PHE A 84 -57.60 -9.87 -21.86
C PHE A 84 -57.14 -10.90 -22.91
N MET A 85 -57.98 -11.88 -23.23
CA MET A 85 -57.68 -12.90 -24.26
C MET A 85 -57.45 -12.27 -25.64
N MET A 86 -58.32 -11.33 -26.04
CA MET A 86 -58.21 -10.67 -27.34
C MET A 86 -56.96 -9.77 -27.42
N LEU A 87 -56.64 -9.03 -26.35
CA LEU A 87 -55.42 -8.21 -26.28
C LEU A 87 -54.15 -9.07 -26.32
N SER A 88 -54.13 -10.16 -25.56
CA SER A 88 -52.99 -11.11 -25.50
C SER A 88 -52.76 -11.79 -26.85
N THR A 89 -53.84 -12.23 -27.50
CA THR A 89 -53.79 -12.83 -28.85
C THR A 89 -53.26 -11.84 -29.88
N TYR A 90 -53.75 -10.60 -29.86
CA TYR A 90 -53.27 -9.55 -30.77
C TYR A 90 -51.79 -9.23 -30.55
N TYR A 91 -51.32 -9.10 -29.30
CA TYR A 91 -49.90 -8.92 -29.02
C TYR A 91 -49.04 -10.09 -29.51
N ARG A 92 -49.53 -11.34 -29.37
CA ARG A 92 -48.83 -12.52 -29.89
C ARG A 92 -48.72 -12.48 -31.42
N GLN A 93 -49.78 -12.08 -32.12
CA GLN A 93 -49.77 -11.93 -33.58
C GLN A 93 -48.77 -10.86 -34.05
N GLN A 94 -48.61 -9.78 -33.30
CA GLN A 94 -47.64 -8.71 -33.61
C GLN A 94 -46.21 -9.02 -33.13
N ASN A 95 -45.96 -10.24 -32.63
CA ASN A 95 -44.71 -10.64 -31.99
C ASN A 95 -44.25 -9.59 -30.96
N TYR A 96 -45.20 -9.15 -30.13
CA TYR A 96 -45.02 -8.10 -29.14
C TYR A 96 -45.27 -8.66 -27.74
N LYS A 97 -44.39 -8.33 -26.80
CA LYS A 97 -44.55 -8.70 -25.39
C LYS A 97 -44.81 -7.44 -24.58
N PRO A 98 -45.84 -7.39 -23.70
CA PRO A 98 -46.20 -6.18 -22.94
C PRO A 98 -45.04 -5.53 -22.18
N TYR A 99 -44.09 -6.33 -21.65
CA TYR A 99 -42.91 -5.80 -20.95
C TYR A 99 -41.87 -5.16 -21.88
N TYR A 100 -41.97 -5.29 -23.21
CA TYR A 100 -41.13 -4.52 -24.15
C TYR A 100 -41.38 -3.01 -24.02
N GLY A 101 -42.56 -2.63 -23.53
CA GLY A 101 -42.83 -1.25 -23.12
C GLY A 101 -41.85 -0.72 -22.06
N LEU A 102 -41.19 -1.57 -21.26
CA LEU A 102 -40.14 -1.14 -20.32
C LEU A 102 -38.84 -0.70 -21.02
N LYS A 103 -38.61 -1.11 -22.27
CA LYS A 103 -37.49 -0.62 -23.10
C LYS A 103 -37.62 0.89 -23.36
N SER A 104 -38.82 1.45 -23.25
CA SER A 104 -39.03 2.91 -23.29
C SER A 104 -38.32 3.64 -22.16
N SER A 105 -37.97 2.97 -21.05
CA SER A 105 -37.29 3.57 -19.89
C SER A 105 -35.79 3.27 -19.84
N LEU A 106 -35.24 2.59 -20.86
CA LEU A 106 -33.83 2.19 -20.92
C LEU A 106 -32.86 3.39 -20.87
N SER A 107 -33.23 4.51 -21.50
CA SER A 107 -32.41 5.74 -21.46
C SER A 107 -32.32 6.33 -20.05
N ILE A 108 -33.39 6.26 -19.24
CA ILE A 108 -33.39 6.73 -17.85
C ILE A 108 -32.56 5.80 -16.97
N LEU A 109 -32.77 4.49 -17.08
CA LEU A 109 -32.05 3.50 -16.27
C LEU A 109 -30.54 3.60 -16.47
N LEU A 110 -30.13 3.92 -17.69
CA LEU A 110 -28.74 4.16 -18.04
C LEU A 110 -28.15 5.42 -17.41
N GLN A 111 -28.94 6.47 -17.16
CA GLN A 111 -28.46 7.71 -16.55
C GLN A 111 -28.18 7.56 -15.05
N ILE A 112 -28.84 6.61 -14.37
CA ILE A 112 -28.75 6.45 -12.91
C ILE A 112 -27.30 6.26 -12.43
N PRO A 113 -26.48 5.34 -12.99
CA PRO A 113 -25.10 5.18 -12.54
C PRO A 113 -24.22 6.43 -12.74
N PHE A 114 -24.40 7.16 -13.85
CA PHE A 114 -23.66 8.40 -14.11
C PHE A 114 -24.09 9.53 -13.17
N PHE A 115 -25.38 9.60 -12.88
CA PHE A 115 -25.91 10.52 -11.88
C PHE A 115 -25.34 10.22 -10.50
N LEU A 116 -25.42 8.97 -10.04
CA LEU A 116 -24.90 8.57 -8.73
C LEU A 116 -23.39 8.82 -8.62
N ALA A 117 -22.62 8.52 -9.68
CA ALA A 117 -21.19 8.79 -9.72
C ALA A 117 -20.86 10.28 -9.56
N ALA A 118 -21.52 11.15 -10.35
CA ALA A 118 -21.30 12.59 -10.26
C ALA A 118 -21.82 13.18 -8.94
N TYR A 119 -22.98 12.71 -8.46
CA TYR A 119 -23.56 13.11 -7.18
C TYR A 119 -22.62 12.76 -6.02
N ASN A 120 -22.17 11.52 -5.94
CA ASN A 120 -21.31 11.06 -4.85
C ASN A 120 -19.96 11.77 -4.84
N TYR A 121 -19.37 12.01 -6.01
CA TYR A 121 -18.10 12.73 -6.09
C TYR A 121 -18.27 14.23 -5.82
N LEU A 122 -19.05 14.95 -6.62
CA LEU A 122 -19.10 16.42 -6.57
C LEU A 122 -19.83 16.97 -5.34
N SER A 123 -20.73 16.21 -4.71
CA SER A 123 -21.43 16.68 -3.51
C SER A 123 -20.57 16.63 -2.24
N HIS A 124 -19.54 15.79 -2.23
CA HIS A 124 -18.65 15.58 -1.08
C HIS A 124 -17.22 16.07 -1.35
N LEU A 125 -17.00 16.77 -2.47
CA LEU A 125 -15.69 17.26 -2.85
C LEU A 125 -15.37 18.55 -2.09
N GLU A 126 -14.66 18.41 -0.96
CA GLU A 126 -14.27 19.55 -0.09
C GLU A 126 -13.44 20.60 -0.81
N ALA A 127 -12.67 20.21 -1.82
CA ALA A 127 -11.89 21.10 -2.66
C ALA A 127 -12.71 22.22 -3.35
N LEU A 128 -14.04 22.08 -3.43
CA LEU A 128 -14.93 23.10 -3.98
C LEU A 128 -15.39 24.15 -2.96
N ASN A 129 -15.23 23.89 -1.66
CA ASN A 129 -15.67 24.79 -0.60
C ASN A 129 -14.94 26.14 -0.68
N GLY A 130 -15.72 27.23 -0.64
CA GLY A 130 -15.19 28.59 -0.72
C GLY A 130 -14.70 29.01 -2.11
N ILE A 131 -14.81 28.16 -3.13
CA ILE A 131 -14.35 28.47 -4.49
C ILE A 131 -15.48 29.14 -5.27
N SER A 132 -15.27 30.39 -5.67
CA SER A 132 -16.20 31.13 -6.54
C SER A 132 -15.99 30.82 -8.02
N PHE A 133 -17.05 30.86 -8.83
CA PHE A 133 -16.97 30.75 -10.29
C PHE A 133 -18.11 31.51 -11.00
N LEU A 134 -17.75 32.43 -11.89
CA LEU A 134 -18.70 33.33 -12.55
C LEU A 134 -19.56 34.09 -11.51
N PHE A 135 -20.88 33.90 -11.55
CA PHE A 135 -21.83 34.49 -10.60
C PHE A 135 -22.07 33.61 -9.36
N ILE A 136 -21.48 32.42 -9.30
CA ILE A 136 -21.59 31.49 -8.17
C ILE A 136 -20.54 31.85 -7.12
N LYS A 137 -20.98 32.09 -5.89
CA LYS A 137 -20.10 32.51 -4.78
C LYS A 137 -19.28 31.35 -4.19
N ASP A 138 -19.88 30.17 -4.10
CA ASP A 138 -19.26 28.98 -3.51
C ASP A 138 -19.75 27.71 -4.22
N LEU A 139 -18.83 26.99 -4.88
CA LEU A 139 -19.12 25.75 -5.59
C LEU A 139 -19.45 24.56 -4.67
N GLY A 140 -18.99 24.59 -3.41
CA GLY A 140 -19.20 23.54 -2.41
C GLY A 140 -20.53 23.67 -1.64
N ARG A 141 -21.24 24.79 -1.79
CA ARG A 141 -22.52 25.07 -1.11
C ARG A 141 -23.65 25.35 -2.10
N PRO A 142 -24.92 25.30 -1.67
CA PRO A 142 -26.04 25.78 -2.49
C PRO A 142 -25.80 27.23 -2.97
N ASP A 143 -26.25 27.59 -4.17
CA ASP A 143 -25.86 28.84 -4.80
C ASP A 143 -26.39 30.10 -4.10
N ALA A 144 -27.55 30.00 -3.42
CA ALA A 144 -28.12 31.02 -2.53
C ALA A 144 -27.97 32.46 -3.06
N LEU A 145 -28.23 32.67 -4.35
CA LEU A 145 -27.89 33.93 -5.03
C LEU A 145 -28.72 35.11 -4.54
N PHE A 146 -29.94 34.88 -4.06
CA PHE A 146 -30.83 35.90 -3.50
C PHE A 146 -31.35 35.47 -2.13
N ASN A 147 -31.42 36.42 -1.19
CA ASN A 147 -32.15 36.23 0.07
C ASN A 147 -33.47 37.03 -0.02
N ILE A 148 -34.60 36.35 0.11
CA ILE A 148 -35.92 36.98 0.12
C ILE A 148 -36.59 36.65 1.46
N ALA A 149 -36.79 37.68 2.29
CA ALA A 149 -37.45 37.56 3.60
C ALA A 149 -36.82 36.48 4.52
N GLY A 150 -35.49 36.36 4.52
CA GLY A 150 -34.77 35.38 5.35
C GLY A 150 -34.64 33.98 4.73
N PHE A 151 -35.18 33.75 3.52
CA PHE A 151 -35.01 32.51 2.78
C PHE A 151 -34.01 32.67 1.64
N ASP A 152 -33.00 31.81 1.64
CA ASP A 152 -32.03 31.73 0.54
C ASP A 152 -32.63 31.02 -0.68
N PHE A 153 -32.66 31.71 -1.81
CA PHE A 153 -33.22 31.24 -3.06
C PHE A 153 -32.13 30.76 -4.02
N ASN A 154 -32.19 29.48 -4.36
CA ASN A 154 -31.26 28.81 -5.27
C ASN A 154 -31.74 28.96 -6.73
N VAL A 155 -31.05 29.80 -7.50
CA VAL A 155 -31.41 30.14 -8.89
C VAL A 155 -30.91 29.08 -9.85
N LEU A 156 -29.74 28.50 -9.59
CA LEU A 156 -29.08 27.57 -10.50
C LEU A 156 -29.92 26.31 -10.77
N PRO A 157 -30.54 25.64 -9.76
CA PRO A 157 -31.45 24.51 -10.00
C PRO A 157 -32.70 24.89 -10.80
N VAL A 158 -33.21 26.11 -10.60
CA VAL A 158 -34.37 26.63 -11.35
C VAL A 158 -34.01 26.87 -12.81
N ALA A 159 -32.87 27.54 -13.08
CA ALA A 159 -32.35 27.76 -14.43
C ALA A 159 -32.08 26.43 -15.15
N MET A 160 -31.45 25.47 -14.48
CA MET A 160 -31.22 24.11 -14.96
C MET A 160 -32.53 23.42 -15.38
N THR A 161 -33.58 23.57 -14.56
CA THR A 161 -34.92 23.00 -14.81
C THR A 161 -35.59 23.67 -16.00
N ILE A 162 -35.50 25.00 -16.13
CA ILE A 162 -36.02 25.75 -17.28
C ILE A 162 -35.36 25.28 -18.58
N ILE A 163 -34.03 25.11 -18.59
CA ILE A 163 -33.30 24.57 -19.76
C ILE A 163 -33.82 23.18 -20.12
N ASN A 164 -34.05 22.31 -19.12
CA ASN A 164 -34.61 20.99 -19.33
C ASN A 164 -36.04 21.02 -19.90
N ILE A 165 -36.90 21.92 -19.42
CA ILE A 165 -38.26 22.12 -19.94
C ILE A 165 -38.22 22.63 -21.39
N ILE A 166 -37.37 23.63 -21.70
CA ILE A 166 -37.20 24.16 -23.06
C ILE A 166 -36.73 23.06 -24.01
N SER A 167 -35.72 22.30 -23.59
CA SER A 167 -35.25 21.11 -24.30
C SER A 167 -36.43 20.16 -24.54
N GLY A 168 -37.17 19.80 -23.49
CA GLY A 168 -38.38 18.98 -23.54
C GLY A 168 -39.41 19.49 -24.56
N ILE A 169 -39.72 20.79 -24.58
CA ILE A 169 -40.69 21.38 -25.52
C ILE A 169 -40.23 21.27 -26.97
N ILE A 170 -38.94 21.50 -27.24
CA ILE A 170 -38.36 21.39 -28.60
C ILE A 170 -38.48 19.95 -29.13
N TYR A 171 -38.36 18.95 -28.25
CA TYR A 171 -38.35 17.52 -28.61
C TYR A 171 -39.74 16.85 -28.54
N THR A 172 -40.62 17.29 -27.64
CA THR A 172 -41.93 16.65 -27.38
C THR A 172 -43.08 17.12 -28.27
N ARG A 173 -42.84 17.94 -29.30
CA ARG A 173 -43.91 18.42 -30.22
C ARG A 173 -44.71 17.30 -30.89
N LYS A 174 -44.16 16.08 -30.99
CA LYS A 174 -44.84 14.88 -31.54
C LYS A 174 -45.05 13.75 -30.53
N LEU A 175 -44.75 13.97 -29.25
CA LEU A 175 -44.77 12.93 -28.21
C LEU A 175 -46.17 12.78 -27.56
N THR A 176 -46.46 11.58 -27.06
CA THR A 176 -47.74 11.29 -26.39
C THR A 176 -47.85 12.03 -25.06
N VAL A 177 -49.06 12.16 -24.49
CA VAL A 177 -49.29 12.83 -23.19
C VAL A 177 -48.47 12.15 -22.08
N ARG A 178 -48.36 10.82 -22.11
CA ARG A 178 -47.56 10.04 -21.14
C ARG A 178 -46.08 10.42 -21.19
N ASP A 179 -45.53 10.55 -22.39
CA ASP A 179 -44.11 10.88 -22.58
C ASP A 179 -43.81 12.32 -22.13
N LYS A 180 -44.75 13.25 -22.35
CA LYS A 180 -44.64 14.64 -21.84
C LYS A 180 -44.63 14.68 -20.32
N VAL A 181 -45.55 13.93 -19.68
CA VAL A 181 -45.61 13.81 -18.22
C VAL A 181 -44.31 13.20 -17.67
N GLN A 182 -43.73 12.22 -18.35
CA GLN A 182 -42.46 11.61 -17.95
C GLN A 182 -41.30 12.63 -17.99
N VAL A 183 -41.17 13.42 -19.06
CA VAL A 183 -40.11 14.44 -19.21
C VAL A 183 -40.26 15.57 -18.18
N TYR A 184 -41.47 16.11 -18.01
CA TYR A 184 -41.70 17.19 -17.05
C TYR A 184 -41.65 16.69 -15.60
N GLY A 185 -42.15 15.49 -15.33
CA GLY A 185 -42.05 14.84 -14.02
C GLY A 185 -40.61 14.60 -13.61
N LEU A 186 -39.77 14.11 -14.54
CA LEU A 186 -38.33 13.95 -14.29
C LEU A 186 -37.65 15.30 -13.99
N ALA A 187 -38.00 16.37 -14.72
CA ALA A 187 -37.46 17.71 -14.46
C ALA A 187 -37.82 18.22 -13.06
N VAL A 188 -39.05 17.99 -12.59
CA VAL A 188 -39.49 18.35 -11.24
C VAL A 188 -38.79 17.50 -10.18
N ILE A 189 -38.64 16.19 -10.40
CA ILE A 189 -37.89 15.32 -9.49
C ILE A 189 -36.45 15.81 -9.33
N PHE A 190 -35.77 16.11 -10.44
CA PHE A 190 -34.40 16.64 -10.40
C PHE A 190 -34.31 18.02 -9.76
N LEU A 191 -35.32 18.88 -9.93
CA LEU A 191 -35.39 20.16 -9.22
C LEU A 191 -35.44 19.93 -7.71
N VAL A 192 -36.35 19.10 -7.21
CA VAL A 192 -36.49 18.82 -5.77
C VAL A 192 -35.22 18.18 -5.21
N LEU A 193 -34.65 17.22 -5.95
CA LEU A 193 -33.47 16.49 -5.52
C LEU A 193 -32.23 17.39 -5.46
N LEU A 194 -32.03 18.26 -6.46
CA LEU A 194 -30.84 19.11 -6.58
C LEU A 194 -31.00 20.50 -5.97
N TYR A 195 -32.18 20.87 -5.44
CA TYR A 195 -32.43 22.23 -4.93
C TYR A 195 -31.49 22.63 -3.80
N LYS A 196 -31.14 21.68 -2.92
CA LYS A 196 -30.23 21.90 -1.78
C LYS A 196 -28.82 21.34 -2.02
N SER A 197 -28.51 20.89 -3.22
CA SER A 197 -27.20 20.33 -3.53
C SER A 197 -26.15 21.43 -3.73
N PRO A 198 -24.86 21.12 -3.53
CA PRO A 198 -23.76 22.03 -3.88
C PRO A 198 -23.86 22.55 -5.31
N SER A 199 -23.62 23.84 -5.49
CA SER A 199 -23.79 24.51 -6.77
C SER A 199 -22.83 23.99 -7.85
N GLY A 200 -21.70 23.37 -7.48
CA GLY A 200 -20.81 22.65 -8.38
C GLY A 200 -21.45 21.42 -9.02
N LEU A 201 -22.21 20.62 -8.27
CA LEU A 201 -23.00 19.51 -8.83
C LEU A 201 -24.09 20.04 -9.76
N VAL A 202 -24.77 21.12 -9.35
CA VAL A 202 -25.84 21.74 -10.16
C VAL A 202 -25.28 22.33 -11.45
N LEU A 203 -24.07 22.92 -11.41
CA LEU A 203 -23.35 23.41 -12.59
C LEU A 203 -23.04 22.27 -13.57
N TYR A 204 -22.51 21.14 -13.08
CA TYR A 204 -22.29 19.93 -13.88
C TYR A 204 -23.58 19.49 -14.60
N TRP A 205 -24.69 19.43 -13.87
CA TRP A 205 -25.97 19.00 -14.44
C TRP A 205 -26.56 20.02 -15.43
N THR A 206 -26.37 21.31 -15.17
CA THR A 206 -26.74 22.40 -16.08
C THR A 206 -26.00 22.26 -17.40
N MET A 207 -24.70 22.00 -17.36
CA MET A 207 -23.87 21.79 -18.56
C MET A 207 -24.26 20.51 -19.31
N ASN A 208 -24.65 19.44 -18.60
CA ASN A 208 -25.21 18.24 -19.23
C ASN A 208 -26.50 18.53 -20.01
N ASN A 209 -27.39 19.35 -19.46
CA ASN A 209 -28.63 19.76 -20.13
C ASN A 209 -28.34 20.65 -21.36
N ILE A 210 -27.39 21.59 -21.23
CA ILE A 210 -26.94 22.43 -22.34
C ILE A 210 -26.32 21.57 -23.44
N TYR A 211 -25.43 20.64 -23.10
CA TYR A 211 -24.84 19.70 -24.06
C TYR A 211 -25.93 18.91 -24.79
N SER A 212 -26.93 18.41 -24.04
CA SER A 212 -28.06 17.66 -24.61
C SER A 212 -28.88 18.50 -25.58
N LEU A 213 -29.16 19.77 -25.23
CA LEU A 213 -29.83 20.74 -26.10
C LEU A 213 -29.02 20.97 -27.38
N CYS A 214 -27.73 21.29 -27.25
CA CYS A 214 -26.82 21.55 -28.37
C CYS A 214 -26.68 20.32 -29.29
N LYS A 215 -26.44 19.13 -28.72
CA LYS A 215 -26.39 17.84 -29.42
C LYS A 215 -27.63 17.66 -30.29
N ASN A 216 -28.80 17.86 -29.70
CA ASN A 216 -30.05 17.56 -30.36
C ASN A 216 -30.39 18.60 -31.46
N VAL A 217 -30.11 19.89 -31.23
CA VAL A 217 -30.21 20.94 -32.26
C VAL A 217 -29.29 20.62 -33.44
N PHE A 218 -28.02 20.31 -33.16
CA PHE A 218 -27.01 19.96 -34.15
C PHE A 218 -27.39 18.70 -34.96
N MET A 219 -27.88 17.65 -34.30
CA MET A 219 -28.34 16.42 -34.96
C MET A 219 -29.53 16.65 -35.89
N LYS A 220 -30.44 17.57 -35.54
CA LYS A 220 -31.57 17.96 -36.40
C LYS A 220 -31.08 18.70 -37.65
N LEU A 221 -30.12 19.61 -37.49
CA LEU A 221 -29.48 20.34 -38.60
C LEU A 221 -28.70 19.40 -39.54
N ILE A 222 -27.97 18.42 -39.00
CA ILE A 222 -27.27 17.42 -39.84
C ILE A 222 -28.25 16.52 -40.57
N LYS A 223 -29.33 16.03 -39.94
CA LYS A 223 -30.35 15.21 -40.63
C LYS A 223 -31.01 15.98 -41.78
N PHE A 224 -31.18 17.30 -41.62
CA PHE A 224 -31.64 18.19 -42.69
C PHE A 224 -30.62 18.28 -43.84
N LYS A 225 -29.33 18.43 -43.55
CA LYS A 225 -28.23 18.47 -44.54
C LYS A 225 -27.99 17.13 -45.24
N LYS A 226 -28.17 16.00 -44.54
CA LYS A 226 -28.00 14.63 -45.09
C LYS A 226 -29.15 14.20 -46.02
N ARG A 227 -30.32 14.85 -45.91
CA ARG A 227 -31.41 14.74 -46.89
C ARG A 227 -31.12 15.50 -48.19
N LEU A 228 -30.21 16.49 -48.15
CA LEU A 228 -29.81 17.31 -49.30
C LEU A 228 -28.54 16.78 -50.00
N CYS A 229 -27.68 16.02 -49.32
CA CYS A 229 -26.49 15.41 -49.92
C CYS A 229 -26.57 13.89 -49.87
N LYS A 230 -27.18 13.29 -50.89
CA LYS A 230 -27.00 11.86 -51.21
C LYS A 230 -25.99 11.79 -52.36
N ASN A 231 -24.74 11.48 -52.03
CA ASN A 231 -23.76 10.72 -52.82
C ASN A 231 -22.41 10.79 -52.11
N GLY A 232 -21.72 9.65 -52.02
CA GLY A 232 -20.42 9.57 -51.36
C GLY A 232 -20.01 8.13 -51.08
N VAL A 233 -19.56 7.45 -52.14
CA VAL A 233 -18.78 6.21 -52.12
C VAL A 233 -17.40 6.52 -51.53
N VAL A 234 -16.93 5.83 -50.48
CA VAL A 234 -15.49 5.58 -50.24
C VAL A 234 -15.27 4.35 -49.34
N SER A 235 -14.27 3.57 -49.77
CA SER A 235 -13.48 2.53 -49.10
C SER A 235 -14.04 1.11 -49.07
N GLN A 236 -13.79 0.41 -50.17
CA GLN A 236 -13.95 -1.03 -50.37
C GLN A 236 -12.62 -1.80 -50.23
N LYS A 237 -11.47 -1.13 -50.01
CA LYS A 237 -10.14 -1.77 -49.89
C LYS A 237 -9.66 -2.06 -48.46
N ILE A 238 -10.36 -1.59 -47.42
CA ILE A 238 -10.08 -1.95 -46.01
C ILE A 238 -10.89 -3.20 -45.59
N THR A 239 -11.93 -3.57 -46.34
CA THR A 239 -12.88 -4.64 -45.97
C THR A 239 -12.32 -6.05 -46.21
N GLU A 240 -11.40 -6.22 -47.15
CA GLU A 240 -10.99 -7.55 -47.65
C GLU A 240 -9.98 -8.29 -46.74
N TYR A 241 -9.22 -7.56 -45.92
CA TYR A 241 -8.42 -8.16 -44.83
C TYR A 241 -9.25 -8.42 -43.57
N THR A 242 -10.54 -8.02 -43.55
CA THR A 242 -11.28 -7.88 -42.29
C THR A 242 -12.15 -9.03 -41.84
N GLU A 243 -12.52 -9.96 -42.72
CA GLU A 243 -13.57 -10.97 -42.49
C GLU A 243 -13.07 -12.35 -42.01
N LYS A 244 -11.75 -12.61 -41.96
CA LYS A 244 -11.19 -13.94 -41.61
C LYS A 244 -10.89 -14.20 -40.13
N LEU A 245 -11.46 -13.43 -39.20
CA LEU A 245 -11.04 -13.44 -37.78
C LEU A 245 -12.20 -13.58 -36.79
N ASP A 246 -12.02 -14.45 -35.81
CA ASP A 246 -12.96 -14.73 -34.71
C ASP A 246 -12.86 -13.68 -33.58
N TRP A 247 -13.00 -12.40 -33.92
CA TRP A 247 -12.82 -11.27 -33.00
C TRP A 247 -13.78 -11.28 -31.81
N LYS A 248 -14.96 -11.91 -31.96
CA LYS A 248 -15.97 -11.98 -30.91
C LYS A 248 -15.51 -12.83 -29.73
N ASN A 249 -14.72 -13.87 -30.00
CA ASN A 249 -14.16 -14.70 -28.95
C ASN A 249 -12.90 -14.08 -28.33
N ILE A 250 -12.09 -13.34 -29.09
CA ILE A 250 -10.86 -12.73 -28.57
C ILE A 250 -11.17 -11.60 -27.58
N VAL A 251 -12.14 -10.72 -27.88
CA VAL A 251 -12.45 -9.57 -27.03
C VAL A 251 -12.88 -9.95 -25.62
N ILE A 252 -13.56 -11.09 -25.44
CA ILE A 252 -13.95 -11.58 -24.11
C ILE A 252 -12.71 -11.88 -23.27
N TRP A 253 -11.70 -12.52 -23.87
CA TRP A 253 -10.44 -12.82 -23.18
C TRP A 253 -9.59 -11.57 -22.94
N GLU A 254 -9.62 -10.58 -23.84
CA GLU A 254 -8.98 -9.27 -23.64
C GLU A 254 -9.57 -8.52 -22.43
N LEU A 255 -10.90 -8.57 -22.26
CA LEU A 255 -11.58 -7.93 -21.13
C LEU A 255 -11.34 -8.68 -19.81
N ILE A 256 -11.33 -10.02 -19.82
CA ILE A 256 -10.93 -10.84 -18.67
C ILE A 256 -9.47 -10.57 -18.31
N PHE A 257 -8.59 -10.46 -19.31
CA PHE A 257 -7.18 -10.14 -19.12
C PHE A 257 -7.01 -8.82 -18.36
N MET A 258 -7.65 -7.74 -18.81
CA MET A 258 -7.55 -6.44 -18.15
C MET A 258 -8.16 -6.47 -16.74
N THR A 259 -9.24 -7.22 -16.54
CA THR A 259 -9.86 -7.41 -15.21
C THR A 259 -8.91 -8.09 -14.24
N ILE A 260 -8.27 -9.19 -14.64
CA ILE A 260 -7.33 -9.92 -13.79
C ILE A 260 -6.07 -9.10 -13.55
N LEU A 261 -5.50 -8.49 -14.60
CA LEU A 261 -4.28 -7.71 -14.49
C LEU A 261 -4.45 -6.54 -13.51
N MET A 262 -5.43 -5.66 -13.77
CA MET A 262 -5.62 -4.44 -12.97
C MET A 262 -6.36 -4.70 -11.66
N GLY A 263 -7.30 -5.65 -11.64
CA GLY A 263 -8.12 -5.95 -10.48
C GLY A 263 -7.41 -6.78 -9.42
N ALA A 264 -6.65 -7.80 -9.85
CA ALA A 264 -6.05 -8.79 -8.95
C ALA A 264 -4.53 -8.81 -9.01
N MET A 265 -3.93 -9.01 -10.18
CA MET A 265 -2.50 -9.33 -10.32
C MET A 265 -1.60 -8.20 -9.80
N ILE A 266 -1.83 -6.95 -10.23
CA ILE A 266 -1.04 -5.80 -9.80
C ILE A 266 -1.12 -5.59 -8.28
N PRO A 267 -2.31 -5.44 -7.66
CA PRO A 267 -2.36 -5.22 -6.22
C PRO A 267 -1.90 -6.43 -5.40
N LEU A 268 -2.22 -7.67 -5.83
CA LEU A 268 -1.72 -8.88 -5.14
C LEU A 268 -0.21 -8.97 -5.18
N SER A 269 0.44 -8.55 -6.27
CA SER A 269 1.91 -8.58 -6.36
C SER A 269 2.62 -7.70 -5.34
N VAL A 270 1.96 -6.65 -4.86
CA VAL A 270 2.47 -5.75 -3.80
C VAL A 270 2.01 -6.22 -2.42
N ILE A 271 0.72 -6.51 -2.24
CA ILE A 271 0.21 -6.91 -0.93
C ILE A 271 0.84 -8.23 -0.45
N SER A 272 1.02 -9.20 -1.35
CA SER A 272 1.59 -10.49 -0.95
C SER A 272 3.08 -10.44 -0.58
N SER A 273 3.78 -9.32 -0.80
CA SER A 273 5.15 -9.18 -0.29
C SER A 273 5.21 -8.77 1.18
N SER A 274 4.22 -8.03 1.68
CA SER A 274 4.14 -7.55 3.08
C SER A 274 2.69 -7.43 3.55
N SER A 275 1.96 -8.56 3.66
CA SER A 275 0.51 -8.51 3.86
C SER A 275 0.06 -7.90 5.19
N SER A 276 0.86 -8.05 6.26
CA SER A 276 0.57 -7.50 7.60
C SER A 276 0.51 -5.98 7.61
N GLU A 277 1.39 -5.31 6.86
CA GLU A 277 1.39 -3.84 6.72
C GLU A 277 0.08 -3.29 6.14
N PHE A 278 -0.65 -4.08 5.34
CA PHE A 278 -1.90 -3.65 4.72
C PHE A 278 -3.13 -3.81 5.63
N VAL A 279 -2.96 -4.28 6.87
CA VAL A 279 -4.03 -4.35 7.87
C VAL A 279 -4.22 -2.98 8.52
N ILE A 280 -5.44 -2.42 8.41
CA ILE A 280 -5.80 -1.17 9.09
C ILE A 280 -7.02 -1.46 9.98
N GLY A 281 -6.86 -1.35 11.30
CA GLY A 281 -7.87 -1.77 12.27
C GLY A 281 -8.31 -3.22 12.05
N ASP A 282 -9.62 -3.46 11.99
CA ASP A 282 -10.19 -4.78 11.71
C ASP A 282 -10.27 -5.13 10.21
N SER A 283 -9.75 -4.27 9.32
CA SER A 283 -9.83 -4.49 7.86
C SER A 283 -8.55 -5.10 7.32
N GLY A 284 -8.62 -6.38 6.93
CA GLY A 284 -7.52 -7.08 6.28
C GLY A 284 -7.37 -6.78 4.77
N PRO A 285 -6.21 -7.15 4.18
CA PRO A 285 -5.88 -6.86 2.78
C PRO A 285 -6.84 -7.47 1.74
N GLN A 286 -7.58 -8.52 2.09
CA GLN A 286 -8.56 -9.17 1.22
C GLN A 286 -9.64 -8.20 0.76
N ARG A 287 -10.03 -7.26 1.63
CA ARG A 287 -11.04 -6.24 1.33
C ARG A 287 -10.60 -5.34 0.17
N ILE A 288 -9.32 -4.92 0.19
CA ILE A 288 -8.71 -4.08 -0.85
C ILE A 288 -8.76 -4.81 -2.20
N ILE A 289 -8.34 -6.08 -2.24
CA ILE A 289 -8.34 -6.91 -3.45
C ILE A 289 -9.76 -7.10 -3.98
N ILE A 290 -10.71 -7.52 -3.15
CA ILE A 290 -12.10 -7.78 -3.58
C ILE A 290 -12.73 -6.51 -4.15
N ARG A 291 -12.54 -5.37 -3.47
CA ARG A 291 -13.05 -4.08 -3.95
C ARG A 291 -12.44 -3.72 -5.30
N ASN A 292 -11.12 -3.83 -5.44
CA ASN A 292 -10.41 -3.48 -6.67
C ASN A 292 -10.81 -4.39 -7.85
N VAL A 293 -10.93 -5.71 -7.62
CA VAL A 293 -11.47 -6.66 -8.61
C VAL A 293 -12.89 -6.28 -9.04
N CYS A 294 -13.77 -5.93 -8.09
CA CYS A 294 -15.13 -5.52 -8.42
C CYS A 294 -15.16 -4.26 -9.29
N ILE A 295 -14.32 -3.27 -8.99
CA ILE A 295 -14.22 -2.02 -9.76
C ILE A 295 -13.76 -2.30 -11.20
N TYR A 296 -12.67 -3.05 -11.36
CA TYR A 296 -12.14 -3.35 -12.70
C TYR A 296 -13.01 -4.34 -13.48
N ALA A 297 -13.71 -5.26 -12.81
CA ALA A 297 -14.77 -6.05 -13.42
C ALA A 297 -15.93 -5.15 -13.90
N GLY A 298 -16.25 -4.10 -13.15
CA GLY A 298 -17.20 -3.07 -13.57
C GLY A 298 -16.76 -2.36 -14.86
N PHE A 299 -15.49 -1.94 -14.96
CA PHE A 299 -14.94 -1.37 -16.20
C PHE A 299 -15.03 -2.35 -17.37
N PHE A 300 -14.41 -3.52 -17.24
CA PHE A 300 -14.11 -4.39 -18.37
C PHE A 300 -15.16 -5.48 -18.62
N LEU A 301 -15.94 -5.89 -17.63
CA LEU A 301 -16.97 -6.93 -17.77
C LEU A 301 -18.40 -6.39 -17.75
N VAL A 302 -18.60 -5.11 -17.40
CA VAL A 302 -19.91 -4.44 -17.46
C VAL A 302 -19.92 -3.34 -18.51
N TRP A 303 -19.18 -2.24 -18.30
CA TRP A 303 -19.29 -1.06 -19.14
C TRP A 303 -18.71 -1.26 -20.54
N PHE A 304 -17.50 -1.82 -20.67
CA PHE A 304 -16.87 -2.06 -21.98
C PHE A 304 -17.71 -3.02 -22.87
N PRO A 305 -18.26 -4.14 -22.36
CA PRO A 305 -19.19 -4.99 -23.12
C PRO A 305 -20.43 -4.23 -23.57
N ILE A 306 -21.03 -3.42 -22.70
CA ILE A 306 -22.15 -2.55 -23.07
C ILE A 306 -21.73 -1.66 -24.24
N PHE A 307 -20.63 -0.91 -24.15
CA PHE A 307 -20.16 -0.07 -25.27
C PHE A 307 -19.88 -0.89 -26.54
N TYR A 308 -19.19 -2.02 -26.41
CA TYR A 308 -18.85 -2.91 -27.52
C TYR A 308 -20.09 -3.42 -28.26
N MET A 309 -21.12 -3.86 -27.53
CA MET A 309 -22.39 -4.32 -28.11
C MET A 309 -23.07 -3.22 -28.93
N LEU A 310 -22.84 -1.94 -28.60
CA LEU A 310 -23.47 -0.77 -29.21
C LEU A 310 -22.71 -0.25 -30.44
N MET A 311 -21.44 -0.61 -30.60
CA MET A 311 -20.60 -0.23 -31.72
C MET A 311 -21.04 -0.87 -33.05
N ARG A 312 -20.71 -0.22 -34.17
CA ARG A 312 -20.85 -0.81 -35.52
C ARG A 312 -19.83 -1.93 -35.71
N GLU A 313 -20.11 -2.90 -36.58
CA GLU A 313 -19.20 -4.06 -36.81
C GLU A 313 -17.77 -3.64 -37.19
N ARG A 314 -17.60 -2.63 -38.05
CA ARG A 314 -16.26 -2.09 -38.38
C ARG A 314 -15.53 -1.53 -37.14
N THR A 315 -16.26 -0.85 -36.26
CA THR A 315 -15.72 -0.25 -35.04
C THR A 315 -15.38 -1.30 -34.00
N LYS A 316 -16.21 -2.35 -33.85
CA LYS A 316 -15.92 -3.50 -32.96
C LYS A 316 -14.59 -4.17 -33.29
N LYS A 317 -14.28 -4.31 -34.58
CA LYS A 317 -13.02 -4.87 -35.03
C LYS A 317 -11.82 -3.99 -34.66
N ILE A 318 -11.90 -2.68 -34.94
CA ILE A 318 -10.85 -1.72 -34.56
C ILE A 318 -10.65 -1.74 -33.04
N PHE A 319 -11.76 -1.75 -32.29
CA PHE A 319 -11.75 -1.81 -30.84
C PHE A 319 -11.00 -3.04 -30.31
N SER A 320 -11.27 -4.24 -30.83
CA SER A 320 -10.54 -5.45 -30.40
C SER A 320 -9.04 -5.38 -30.72
N VAL A 321 -8.65 -4.87 -31.90
CA VAL A 321 -7.22 -4.69 -32.22
C VAL A 321 -6.55 -3.70 -31.27
N VAL A 322 -7.20 -2.57 -30.99
CA VAL A 322 -6.68 -1.55 -30.06
C VAL A 322 -6.61 -2.11 -28.63
N LEU A 323 -7.63 -2.82 -28.19
CA LEU A 323 -7.66 -3.42 -26.85
C LEU A 323 -6.58 -4.49 -26.69
N TYR A 324 -6.32 -5.29 -27.72
CA TYR A 324 -5.20 -6.24 -27.73
C TYR A 324 -3.85 -5.53 -27.54
N ILE A 325 -3.61 -4.42 -28.26
CA ILE A 325 -2.39 -3.62 -28.10
C ILE A 325 -2.30 -3.07 -26.67
N ILE A 326 -3.41 -2.56 -26.13
CA ILE A 326 -3.48 -2.09 -24.74
C ILE A 326 -3.13 -3.21 -23.74
N CYS A 327 -3.64 -4.44 -23.94
CA CYS A 327 -3.32 -5.57 -23.07
C CYS A 327 -1.81 -5.87 -23.04
N VAL A 328 -1.16 -5.86 -24.20
CA VAL A 328 0.28 -6.10 -24.30
C VAL A 328 1.09 -4.95 -23.71
N PHE A 329 0.69 -3.69 -23.99
CA PHE A 329 1.32 -2.50 -23.41
C PHE A 329 1.21 -2.49 -21.88
N ALA A 330 0.03 -2.79 -21.36
CA ALA A 330 -0.24 -2.86 -19.93
C ALA A 330 0.66 -3.87 -19.24
N MET A 331 0.79 -5.08 -19.80
CA MET A 331 1.69 -6.11 -19.28
C MET A 331 3.16 -5.69 -19.35
N PHE A 332 3.57 -5.12 -20.49
CA PHE A 332 4.94 -4.68 -20.68
C PHE A 332 5.34 -3.58 -19.70
N ASN A 333 4.47 -2.58 -19.47
CA ASN A 333 4.75 -1.53 -18.48
C ASN A 333 4.77 -2.09 -17.05
N PHE A 334 3.82 -2.97 -16.72
CA PHE A 334 3.78 -3.60 -15.40
C PHE A 334 5.05 -4.41 -15.08
N MET A 335 5.55 -5.18 -16.04
CA MET A 335 6.74 -6.04 -15.85
C MET A 335 8.08 -5.34 -16.08
N GLY A 336 8.14 -4.40 -17.04
CA GLY A 336 9.41 -3.88 -17.56
C GLY A 336 9.86 -2.54 -16.98
N TYR A 337 8.94 -1.75 -16.44
CA TYR A 337 9.22 -0.40 -15.89
C TYR A 337 8.57 -0.19 -14.53
N SER A 338 8.30 -1.28 -13.80
CA SER A 338 8.06 -1.16 -12.37
C SER A 338 9.27 -0.47 -11.73
N PHE A 339 9.02 0.52 -10.88
CA PHE A 339 10.02 1.13 -10.00
C PHE A 339 10.56 0.09 -8.99
N SER A 340 11.18 -0.98 -9.48
CA SER A 340 11.48 -2.23 -8.76
C SER A 340 12.48 -2.07 -7.62
N PHE A 341 13.01 -0.86 -7.41
CA PHE A 341 14.00 -0.56 -6.37
C PHE A 341 13.48 0.45 -5.33
N ARG A 342 12.23 0.94 -5.46
CA ARG A 342 11.67 1.93 -4.53
C ARG A 342 10.60 1.29 -3.66
N GLN A 343 10.67 1.54 -2.36
CA GLN A 343 9.69 1.05 -1.39
C GLN A 343 8.32 1.71 -1.60
N ILE A 344 7.27 0.94 -1.35
CA ILE A 344 5.87 1.36 -1.45
C ILE A 344 5.24 1.14 -0.08
N SER A 345 4.59 2.15 0.47
CA SER A 345 3.86 2.03 1.74
C SER A 345 2.57 1.24 1.58
N TYR A 346 1.98 0.83 2.71
CA TYR A 346 0.66 0.19 2.79
C TYR A 346 -0.48 1.00 2.14
N LEU A 347 -0.28 2.29 1.84
CA LEU A 347 -1.21 3.15 1.11
C LEU A 347 -0.93 3.24 -0.40
N PHE A 348 -0.08 2.39 -0.93
CA PHE A 348 0.36 2.41 -2.33
C PHE A 348 1.07 3.71 -2.73
N MET A 349 1.83 4.33 -1.81
CA MET A 349 2.61 5.54 -2.10
C MET A 349 4.09 5.24 -2.05
N TYR A 350 4.85 5.87 -2.94
CA TYR A 350 6.30 5.73 -2.95
C TYR A 350 6.92 6.61 -1.86
N THR A 351 7.90 6.05 -1.14
CA THR A 351 8.65 6.75 -0.09
C THR A 351 9.67 7.74 -0.64
N GLU A 352 9.99 7.65 -1.93
CA GLU A 352 10.94 8.52 -2.64
C GLU A 352 10.35 9.10 -3.94
N ASP A 353 10.88 10.23 -4.39
CA ASP A 353 10.43 10.96 -5.59
C ASP A 353 10.64 10.17 -6.89
N LEU A 354 9.63 10.11 -7.76
CA LEU A 354 9.64 9.30 -9.00
C LEU A 354 10.43 9.91 -10.18
N ILE A 355 11.45 10.71 -9.91
CA ILE A 355 12.26 11.34 -10.97
C ILE A 355 13.11 10.26 -11.65
N LEU A 356 12.75 9.92 -12.90
CA LEU A 356 13.51 9.00 -13.75
C LEU A 356 14.43 9.76 -14.71
N PRO A 357 15.60 9.19 -15.06
CA PRO A 357 16.44 9.71 -16.13
C PRO A 357 15.71 9.78 -17.49
N ALA A 358 16.01 10.83 -18.27
CA ALA A 358 15.37 11.09 -19.57
C ALA A 358 15.41 9.90 -20.55
N TYR A 359 16.47 9.08 -20.53
CA TYR A 359 16.64 7.94 -21.43
C TYR A 359 15.59 6.83 -21.19
N ILE A 360 15.07 6.70 -19.96
CA ILE A 360 14.06 5.69 -19.62
C ILE A 360 12.73 5.99 -20.33
N TYR A 361 12.33 7.27 -20.39
CA TYR A 361 11.13 7.69 -21.10
C TYR A 361 11.22 7.37 -22.60
N TRP A 362 12.34 7.71 -23.24
CA TRP A 362 12.55 7.45 -24.66
C TRP A 362 12.64 5.95 -24.97
N ALA A 363 13.31 5.18 -24.10
CA ALA A 363 13.37 3.72 -24.23
C ALA A 363 11.97 3.09 -24.14
N ASN A 364 11.14 3.51 -23.18
CA ASN A 364 9.77 3.03 -23.04
C ASN A 364 8.93 3.36 -24.29
N ILE A 365 8.98 4.60 -24.80
CA ILE A 365 8.26 5.00 -26.01
C ILE A 365 8.70 4.15 -27.23
N GLY A 366 10.02 3.99 -27.40
CA GLY A 366 10.59 3.20 -28.49
C GLY A 366 10.15 1.72 -28.44
N ALA A 367 10.18 1.12 -27.24
CA ALA A 367 9.73 -0.25 -27.04
C ALA A 367 8.23 -0.42 -27.33
N LEU A 368 7.38 0.49 -26.84
CA LEU A 368 5.94 0.45 -27.11
C LEU A 368 5.65 0.60 -28.62
N ALA A 369 6.35 1.50 -29.31
CA ALA A 369 6.20 1.66 -30.76
C ALA A 369 6.59 0.39 -31.54
N ALA A 370 7.70 -0.25 -31.16
CA ALA A 370 8.15 -1.51 -31.75
C ALA A 370 7.15 -2.65 -31.50
N ILE A 371 6.63 -2.77 -30.28
CA ILE A 371 5.61 -3.75 -29.92
C ILE A 371 4.34 -3.54 -30.75
N ALA A 372 3.83 -2.30 -30.85
CA ALA A 372 2.63 -2.01 -31.65
C ALA A 372 2.83 -2.38 -33.12
N PHE A 373 4.00 -2.07 -33.70
CA PHE A 373 4.31 -2.43 -35.09
C PHE A 373 4.30 -3.96 -35.30
N LEU A 374 4.96 -4.72 -34.44
CA LEU A 374 4.99 -6.18 -34.50
C LEU A 374 3.60 -6.79 -34.32
N LEU A 375 2.79 -6.26 -33.39
CA LEU A 375 1.44 -6.73 -33.14
C LEU A 375 0.52 -6.54 -34.34
N VAL A 376 0.58 -5.39 -35.02
CA VAL A 376 -0.21 -5.16 -36.24
C VAL A 376 0.13 -6.19 -37.32
N LEU A 377 1.42 -6.55 -37.49
CA LEU A 377 1.85 -7.57 -38.44
C LEU A 377 1.35 -8.98 -38.07
N ILE A 378 1.43 -9.35 -36.79
CA ILE A 378 1.01 -10.67 -36.29
C ILE A 378 -0.52 -10.82 -36.37
N ILE A 379 -1.26 -9.81 -35.90
CA ILE A 379 -2.72 -9.81 -35.89
C ILE A 379 -3.29 -9.83 -37.31
N GLY A 380 -2.65 -9.12 -38.24
CA GLY A 380 -3.05 -9.08 -39.65
C GLY A 380 -2.85 -10.40 -40.41
N LYS A 381 -1.87 -11.23 -40.01
CA LYS A 381 -1.50 -12.46 -40.73
C LYS A 381 -1.83 -13.77 -39.98
N LYS A 382 -1.84 -13.78 -38.65
CA LYS A 382 -1.89 -14.99 -37.80
C LYS A 382 -2.77 -14.84 -36.55
N SER A 383 -4.01 -14.41 -36.77
CA SER A 383 -5.04 -14.21 -35.75
C SER A 383 -5.24 -15.32 -34.70
N LYS A 384 -5.19 -16.59 -35.12
CA LYS A 384 -5.37 -17.73 -34.21
C LYS A 384 -4.29 -17.78 -33.13
N ILE A 385 -3.07 -17.35 -33.45
CA ILE A 385 -1.95 -17.30 -32.51
C ILE A 385 -2.20 -16.19 -31.48
N ALA A 386 -2.61 -14.99 -31.92
CA ALA A 386 -2.98 -13.90 -31.00
C ALA A 386 -4.08 -14.33 -30.02
N GLY A 387 -5.10 -15.04 -30.51
CA GLY A 387 -6.16 -15.59 -29.66
C GLY A 387 -5.70 -16.69 -28.69
N ALA A 388 -4.62 -17.43 -29.00
CA ALA A 388 -4.03 -18.41 -28.09
C ALA A 388 -3.17 -17.74 -27.01
N ILE A 389 -2.36 -16.75 -27.40
CA ILE A 389 -1.50 -15.99 -26.49
C ILE A 389 -2.33 -15.35 -25.38
N ILE A 390 -3.40 -14.61 -25.71
CA ILE A 390 -4.19 -13.92 -24.69
C ILE A 390 -4.84 -14.89 -23.68
N LYS A 391 -5.27 -16.08 -24.13
CA LYS A 391 -5.84 -17.11 -23.25
C LYS A 391 -4.78 -17.70 -22.32
N ILE A 392 -3.60 -18.02 -22.85
CA ILE A 392 -2.48 -18.51 -22.05
C ILE A 392 -2.08 -17.46 -21.02
N SER A 393 -1.96 -16.19 -21.41
CA SER A 393 -1.64 -15.10 -20.48
C SER A 393 -2.68 -14.97 -19.35
N VAL A 394 -3.97 -15.09 -19.66
CA VAL A 394 -5.04 -15.09 -18.64
C VAL A 394 -4.86 -16.26 -17.66
N ILE A 395 -4.58 -17.47 -18.14
CA ILE A 395 -4.36 -18.64 -17.28
C ILE A 395 -3.12 -18.44 -16.41
N CYS A 396 -2.00 -17.99 -16.97
CA CYS A 396 -0.79 -17.73 -16.20
C CYS A 396 -1.01 -16.69 -15.10
N MET A 397 -1.68 -15.57 -15.41
CA MET A 397 -2.00 -14.56 -14.39
C MET A 397 -2.94 -15.11 -13.31
N ALA A 398 -3.92 -15.94 -13.67
CA ALA A 398 -4.80 -16.57 -12.69
C ALA A 398 -4.02 -17.47 -11.73
N VAL A 399 -3.08 -18.28 -12.23
CA VAL A 399 -2.19 -19.12 -11.41
C VAL A 399 -1.32 -18.26 -10.48
N MET A 400 -0.74 -17.17 -10.99
CA MET A 400 0.06 -16.25 -10.18
C MET A 400 -0.79 -15.56 -9.09
N CYS A 401 -2.02 -15.16 -9.41
CA CYS A 401 -2.95 -14.60 -8.42
C CYS A 401 -3.27 -15.62 -7.33
N ILE A 402 -3.53 -16.89 -7.67
CA ILE A 402 -3.78 -17.95 -6.69
C ILE A 402 -2.56 -18.15 -5.79
N ARG A 403 -1.35 -18.20 -6.36
CA ARG A 403 -0.09 -18.29 -5.59
C ARG A 403 0.04 -17.12 -4.61
N ASN A 404 -0.17 -15.89 -5.07
CA ASN A 404 -0.04 -14.70 -4.24
C ASN A 404 -1.14 -14.63 -3.16
N CYS A 405 -2.36 -15.10 -3.44
CA CYS A 405 -3.40 -15.24 -2.42
C CYS A 405 -3.00 -16.27 -1.35
N PHE A 406 -2.35 -17.37 -1.72
CA PHE A 406 -1.86 -18.35 -0.76
C PHE A 406 -0.77 -17.77 0.14
N ILE A 407 0.19 -17.04 -0.43
CA ILE A 407 1.24 -16.34 0.33
C ILE A 407 0.62 -15.33 1.30
N MET A 408 -0.29 -14.47 0.82
CA MET A 408 -0.98 -13.48 1.64
C MET A 408 -1.76 -14.15 2.79
N ASN A 409 -2.56 -15.18 2.51
CA ASN A 409 -3.35 -15.86 3.55
C ASN A 409 -2.45 -16.51 4.61
N LYS A 410 -1.33 -17.11 4.21
CA LYS A 410 -0.36 -17.69 5.15
C LYS A 410 0.26 -16.62 6.06
N GLN A 411 0.61 -15.45 5.52
CA GLN A 411 1.08 -14.33 6.33
C GLN A 411 -0.02 -13.83 7.29
N MET A 412 -1.28 -13.77 6.84
CA MET A 412 -2.40 -13.35 7.69
C MET A 412 -2.73 -14.32 8.82
N GLU A 413 -2.53 -15.62 8.62
CA GLU A 413 -2.65 -16.63 9.66
C GLU A 413 -1.59 -16.38 10.75
N SER A 414 -0.32 -16.27 10.35
CA SER A 414 0.80 -15.93 11.23
C SER A 414 0.59 -14.61 12.00
N TYR A 415 0.12 -13.58 11.31
CA TYR A 415 -0.22 -12.29 11.91
C TYR A 415 -1.37 -12.39 12.91
N THR A 416 -2.41 -13.17 12.61
CA THR A 416 -3.56 -13.30 13.53
C THR A 416 -3.17 -14.06 14.80
N GLU A 417 -2.36 -15.11 14.66
CA GLU A 417 -1.81 -15.86 15.79
C GLU A 417 -0.90 -14.98 16.66
N SER A 418 0.01 -14.20 16.06
CA SER A 418 0.88 -13.29 16.82
C SER A 418 0.10 -12.23 17.60
N ARG A 419 -1.08 -11.81 17.11
CA ARG A 419 -1.96 -10.86 17.80
C ARG A 419 -2.61 -11.40 19.07
N GLU A 420 -2.73 -12.72 19.25
CA GLU A 420 -3.20 -13.31 20.51
C GLU A 420 -2.20 -13.08 21.66
N HIS A 421 -0.94 -12.84 21.31
CA HIS A 421 0.17 -12.62 22.24
C HIS A 421 0.64 -11.15 22.30
N ILE A 422 -0.15 -10.21 21.77
CA ILE A 422 0.16 -8.79 21.94
C ILE A 422 0.22 -8.46 23.43
N ALA A 423 1.27 -7.74 23.82
CA ALA A 423 1.49 -7.30 25.17
C ALA A 423 0.30 -6.51 25.73
N ASP A 424 -0.05 -6.81 26.97
CA ASP A 424 -1.00 -6.04 27.79
C ASP A 424 -0.19 -5.14 28.76
N GLU A 425 -0.85 -4.52 29.74
CA GLU A 425 -0.15 -3.78 30.79
C GLU A 425 0.76 -4.72 31.63
N ASN A 426 1.92 -4.21 32.09
CA ASN A 426 2.80 -4.88 33.07
C ASN A 426 3.42 -6.22 32.62
N ILE A 427 4.02 -6.28 31.43
CA ILE A 427 4.63 -7.53 30.92
C ILE A 427 6.04 -7.82 31.44
N LEU A 428 6.78 -6.81 31.92
CA LEU A 428 8.12 -6.99 32.48
C LEU A 428 8.03 -7.07 34.00
N THR A 429 8.74 -8.04 34.59
CA THR A 429 8.81 -8.20 36.05
C THR A 429 10.26 -8.23 36.49
N LEU A 430 10.58 -7.41 37.48
CA LEU A 430 11.89 -7.36 38.13
C LEU A 430 11.73 -7.50 39.63
N SER A 431 12.73 -8.07 40.29
CA SER A 431 12.73 -8.35 41.72
C SER A 431 13.71 -7.43 42.45
N LYS A 432 13.36 -6.93 43.64
CA LYS A 432 14.29 -6.13 44.45
C LYS A 432 15.35 -6.95 45.17
N ASP A 433 15.02 -8.16 45.63
CA ASP A 433 15.95 -9.00 46.39
C ASP A 433 16.53 -10.17 45.56
N GLY A 434 15.92 -10.48 44.41
CA GLY A 434 16.42 -11.47 43.45
C GLY A 434 17.44 -10.90 42.46
N GLU A 435 18.11 -11.76 41.70
CA GLU A 435 18.98 -11.34 40.59
C GLU A 435 18.17 -11.14 39.32
N ASN A 436 18.35 -10.00 38.65
CA ASN A 436 17.73 -9.75 37.36
C ASN A 436 18.79 -9.72 36.25
N VAL A 437 18.51 -10.36 35.13
CA VAL A 437 19.37 -10.34 33.94
C VAL A 437 18.55 -9.89 32.75
N ILE A 438 18.99 -8.84 32.07
CA ILE A 438 18.32 -8.25 30.92
C ILE A 438 19.28 -8.31 29.73
N VAL A 439 18.85 -8.96 28.66
CA VAL A 439 19.48 -8.87 27.35
C VAL A 439 18.54 -8.10 26.45
N PHE A 440 18.96 -6.89 26.09
CA PHE A 440 18.21 -5.95 25.28
C PHE A 440 18.87 -5.84 23.90
N MET A 441 18.26 -6.47 22.91
CA MET A 441 18.68 -6.40 21.51
C MET A 441 18.04 -5.20 20.81
N LEU A 442 18.87 -4.27 20.33
CA LEU A 442 18.45 -3.21 19.40
C LEU A 442 18.84 -3.62 17.97
N ASP A 443 17.86 -3.87 17.09
CA ASP A 443 18.15 -4.26 15.70
C ASP A 443 18.87 -3.12 14.98
N ARG A 444 20.04 -3.42 14.40
CA ARG A 444 20.84 -2.45 13.63
C ARG A 444 21.33 -1.25 14.44
N ALA A 445 21.50 -1.36 15.77
CA ALA A 445 22.19 -0.30 16.53
C ALA A 445 23.70 -0.28 16.20
N ILE A 446 24.14 0.80 15.56
CA ILE A 446 25.51 0.96 15.04
C ILE A 446 26.43 1.37 16.19
N GLY A 447 27.35 0.48 16.59
CA GLY A 447 28.22 0.70 17.74
C GLY A 447 29.12 1.93 17.59
N THR A 448 29.60 2.21 16.38
CA THR A 448 30.52 3.33 16.10
C THR A 448 29.94 4.72 16.35
N TYR A 449 28.63 4.85 16.55
CA TYR A 449 27.99 6.11 16.95
C TYR A 449 28.19 6.47 18.43
N MET A 450 28.41 5.48 19.30
CA MET A 450 28.41 5.69 20.76
C MET A 450 29.37 6.81 21.22
N PRO A 451 30.65 6.87 20.77
CA PRO A 451 31.56 7.93 21.20
C PRO A 451 31.05 9.34 20.86
N TYR A 452 30.44 9.50 19.68
CA TYR A 452 29.92 10.79 19.21
C TYR A 452 28.70 11.24 20.01
N LEU A 453 27.81 10.31 20.36
CA LEU A 453 26.65 10.62 21.19
C LEU A 453 27.07 11.05 22.60
N LEU A 454 28.04 10.35 23.19
CA LEU A 454 28.50 10.62 24.55
C LEU A 454 29.26 11.94 24.67
N GLU A 455 30.00 12.36 23.63
CA GLU A 455 30.63 13.68 23.60
C GLU A 455 29.61 14.81 23.43
N GLU A 456 28.55 14.54 22.65
CA GLU A 456 27.51 15.53 22.38
C GLU A 456 26.54 15.72 23.56
N ASN A 457 26.24 14.64 24.30
CA ASN A 457 25.20 14.63 25.32
C ASN A 457 25.69 13.99 26.64
N GLU A 458 26.17 14.84 27.55
CA GLU A 458 26.63 14.41 28.87
C GLU A 458 25.49 13.81 29.72
N SER A 459 24.23 14.24 29.54
CA SER A 459 23.11 13.69 30.30
C SER A 459 22.83 12.22 29.96
N ILE A 460 22.92 11.85 28.67
CA ILE A 460 22.83 10.45 28.26
C ILE A 460 24.00 9.65 28.85
N LYS A 461 25.22 10.20 28.82
CA LYS A 461 26.38 9.53 29.40
C LYS A 461 26.22 9.24 30.90
N GLU A 462 25.63 10.15 31.66
CA GLU A 462 25.34 9.95 33.10
C GLU A 462 24.31 8.82 33.35
N MET A 463 23.29 8.70 32.49
CA MET A 463 22.28 7.64 32.61
C MET A 463 22.88 6.23 32.50
N PHE A 464 23.96 6.07 31.72
CA PHE A 464 24.67 4.80 31.50
C PHE A 464 25.77 4.52 32.56
N ASP A 465 25.68 5.09 33.77
CA ASP A 465 26.57 4.75 34.89
C ASP A 465 26.62 3.22 35.15
N GLY A 466 27.83 2.67 35.28
CA GLY A 466 28.06 1.24 35.50
C GLY A 466 28.24 0.41 34.23
N PHE A 467 28.04 0.97 33.04
CA PHE A 467 28.26 0.27 31.78
C PHE A 467 29.73 0.26 31.34
N THR A 468 30.10 -0.81 30.65
CA THR A 468 31.31 -0.90 29.82
C THR A 468 30.90 -0.97 28.35
N TYR A 469 31.42 -0.06 27.53
CA TYR A 469 31.28 -0.04 26.08
C TYR A 469 32.41 -0.79 25.40
N TYR A 470 32.07 -1.67 24.47
CA TYR A 470 33.00 -2.50 23.70
C TYR A 470 33.00 -2.07 22.22
N PRO A 471 33.79 -1.06 21.81
CA PRO A 471 33.86 -0.59 20.43
C PRO A 471 34.38 -1.65 19.45
N ASN A 472 35.14 -2.63 19.94
CA ASN A 472 35.77 -3.68 19.15
C ASN A 472 34.90 -4.96 19.11
N THR A 473 33.62 -4.80 18.79
CA THR A 473 32.64 -5.91 18.73
C THR A 473 32.30 -6.26 17.27
N LEU A 474 32.43 -7.53 16.90
CA LEU A 474 32.15 -8.06 15.55
C LEU A 474 30.76 -8.73 15.45
N SER A 475 30.04 -8.50 14.35
CA SER A 475 28.92 -9.36 13.92
C SER A 475 29.32 -10.29 12.77
N PHE A 476 28.62 -11.42 12.62
CA PHE A 476 28.93 -12.45 11.62
C PHE A 476 28.35 -12.18 10.22
N GLY A 477 27.64 -11.07 10.05
CA GLY A 477 27.00 -10.65 8.82
C GLY A 477 26.42 -9.25 8.95
N LYS A 478 25.67 -8.82 7.93
CA LYS A 478 25.04 -7.49 7.84
C LYS A 478 23.50 -7.53 7.88
N SER A 479 22.92 -8.65 8.29
CA SER A 479 21.47 -8.87 8.31
C SER A 479 21.05 -9.79 9.47
N THR A 480 19.86 -9.53 10.00
CA THR A 480 19.28 -10.17 11.19
C THR A 480 19.29 -11.70 11.14
N ASN A 481 18.96 -12.30 9.99
CA ASN A 481 18.90 -13.76 9.82
C ASN A 481 20.26 -14.45 10.01
N PHE A 482 21.37 -13.79 9.65
CA PHE A 482 22.72 -14.33 9.81
C PHE A 482 23.28 -14.09 11.22
N CYS A 483 22.83 -13.03 11.90
CA CYS A 483 23.47 -12.55 13.12
C CYS A 483 22.75 -12.98 14.40
N THR A 484 21.42 -12.99 14.39
CA THR A 484 20.61 -13.31 15.57
C THR A 484 20.83 -14.72 16.13
N PRO A 485 21.02 -15.80 15.33
CA PRO A 485 21.24 -17.11 15.93
C PRO A 485 22.46 -17.15 16.86
N ALA A 486 23.57 -16.53 16.42
CA ALA A 486 24.81 -16.47 17.19
C ALA A 486 24.67 -15.58 18.43
N LEU A 487 23.95 -14.47 18.33
CA LEU A 487 23.66 -13.59 19.46
C LEU A 487 22.86 -14.32 20.55
N PHE A 488 21.83 -15.06 20.17
CA PHE A 488 20.94 -15.72 21.12
C PHE A 488 21.53 -17.00 21.75
N ALA A 489 22.44 -17.68 21.05
CA ALA A 489 22.88 -19.03 21.44
C ALA A 489 24.38 -19.29 21.35
N GLY A 490 25.16 -18.30 20.95
CA GLY A 490 26.61 -18.32 20.99
C GLY A 490 27.26 -18.93 19.75
N TYR A 491 28.55 -19.24 19.87
CA TYR A 491 29.40 -19.59 18.73
C TYR A 491 28.96 -20.82 17.93
N GLU A 492 28.20 -21.75 18.53
CA GLU A 492 27.62 -22.90 17.81
C GLU A 492 26.64 -22.49 16.69
N TYR A 493 26.10 -21.28 16.76
CA TYR A 493 25.08 -20.77 15.84
C TYR A 493 25.60 -19.65 14.94
N THR A 494 26.92 -19.51 14.81
CA THR A 494 27.51 -18.67 13.75
C THR A 494 27.06 -19.17 12.37
N PRO A 495 26.96 -18.30 11.35
CA PRO A 495 26.63 -18.70 9.98
C PRO A 495 27.45 -19.89 9.47
N GLU A 496 28.75 -19.93 9.79
CA GLU A 496 29.62 -21.05 9.44
C GLU A 496 29.14 -22.37 10.09
N ASN A 497 28.85 -22.35 11.39
CA ASN A 497 28.45 -23.55 12.12
C ASN A 497 27.01 -23.98 11.82
N ILE A 498 26.11 -23.03 11.55
CA ILE A 498 24.77 -23.33 11.02
C ILE A 498 24.87 -24.05 9.69
N ASN A 499 25.75 -23.62 8.78
CA ASN A 499 25.92 -24.26 7.48
C ASN A 499 26.56 -25.66 7.58
N LYS A 500 27.31 -25.96 8.65
CA LYS A 500 27.81 -27.32 8.91
C LYS A 500 26.70 -28.30 9.34
N ARG A 501 25.58 -27.81 9.87
CA ARG A 501 24.40 -28.60 10.26
C ARG A 501 23.40 -28.68 9.10
N ASP A 502 23.79 -29.36 8.03
CA ASP A 502 23.04 -29.39 6.75
C ASP A 502 21.82 -30.34 6.74
N LYS A 503 21.56 -31.05 7.84
CA LYS A 503 20.44 -32.00 7.95
C LYS A 503 19.18 -31.36 8.53
N GLU A 504 19.35 -30.36 9.39
CA GLU A 504 18.27 -29.60 10.01
C GLU A 504 17.93 -28.35 9.20
N SER A 505 16.66 -27.95 9.21
CA SER A 505 16.23 -26.74 8.51
C SER A 505 16.78 -25.47 9.21
N LEU A 506 16.92 -24.38 8.45
CA LEU A 506 17.23 -23.07 9.04
C LEU A 506 16.18 -22.65 10.06
N LYS A 507 14.90 -22.99 9.82
CA LYS A 507 13.80 -22.78 10.78
C LYS A 507 14.08 -23.45 12.12
N ASP A 508 14.42 -24.73 12.11
CA ASP A 508 14.66 -25.48 13.35
C ASP A 508 15.85 -24.91 14.11
N LYS A 509 16.92 -24.55 13.41
CA LYS A 509 18.13 -23.97 14.02
C LYS A 509 17.91 -22.56 14.56
N GLN A 510 17.13 -21.71 13.89
CA GLN A 510 16.74 -20.40 14.41
C GLN A 510 15.90 -20.55 15.68
N ASN A 511 14.87 -21.39 15.64
CA ASN A 511 14.01 -21.64 16.79
C ASN A 511 14.80 -22.24 17.96
N GLU A 512 15.74 -23.15 17.67
CA GLU A 512 16.65 -23.71 18.66
C GLU A 512 17.50 -22.60 19.30
N ALA A 513 18.11 -21.72 18.51
CA ALA A 513 18.93 -20.61 18.98
C ALA A 513 18.15 -19.66 19.89
N LEU A 514 16.96 -19.21 19.45
CA LEU A 514 16.09 -18.30 20.22
C LEU A 514 15.72 -18.85 21.60
N LYS A 515 15.73 -20.18 21.77
CA LYS A 515 15.38 -20.85 23.03
C LYS A 515 16.55 -21.09 23.97
N VAL A 516 17.81 -21.04 23.52
CA VAL A 516 18.96 -21.46 24.35
C VAL A 516 19.02 -20.69 25.67
N MET A 517 19.09 -19.36 25.64
CA MET A 517 19.10 -18.57 26.87
C MET A 517 17.78 -18.67 27.66
N PRO A 518 16.59 -18.44 27.07
CA PRO A 518 15.32 -18.54 27.80
C PRO A 518 15.12 -19.87 28.53
N VAL A 519 15.45 -20.99 27.88
CA VAL A 519 15.32 -22.32 28.49
C VAL A 519 16.33 -22.50 29.62
N LEU A 520 17.59 -22.09 29.43
CA LEU A 520 18.60 -22.20 30.48
C LEU A 520 18.26 -21.40 31.73
N PHE A 521 17.79 -20.16 31.59
CA PHE A 521 17.35 -19.37 32.73
C PHE A 521 16.11 -19.98 33.40
N SER A 522 15.13 -20.43 32.61
CA SER A 522 13.93 -21.12 33.12
C SER A 522 14.27 -22.39 33.91
N GLU A 523 15.19 -23.23 33.41
CA GLU A 523 15.65 -24.45 34.08
C GLU A 523 16.44 -24.16 35.36
N ASN A 524 17.05 -22.98 35.46
CA ASN A 524 17.75 -22.49 36.66
C ASN A 524 16.83 -21.63 37.57
N GLY A 525 15.52 -21.73 37.41
CA GLY A 525 14.54 -21.17 38.34
C GLY A 525 14.21 -19.69 38.14
N PHE A 526 14.67 -19.07 37.06
CA PHE A 526 14.31 -17.69 36.73
C PHE A 526 12.89 -17.64 36.16
N ASN A 527 12.19 -16.55 36.47
CA ASN A 527 11.04 -16.11 35.69
C ASN A 527 11.55 -15.56 34.36
N VAL A 528 11.01 -16.02 33.23
CA VAL A 528 11.54 -15.64 31.92
C VAL A 528 10.49 -14.89 31.10
N VAL A 529 10.87 -13.72 30.61
CA VAL A 529 10.09 -12.95 29.65
C VAL A 529 10.89 -12.81 28.35
N VAL A 530 10.25 -13.09 27.23
CA VAL A 530 10.80 -12.86 25.88
C VAL A 530 9.88 -11.91 25.13
N THR A 531 10.41 -10.87 24.49
CA THR A 531 9.62 -10.00 23.63
C THR A 531 10.19 -9.95 22.22
N ASP A 532 9.31 -9.97 21.23
CA ASP A 532 9.60 -9.78 19.80
C ASP A 532 10.79 -10.63 19.26
N PRO A 533 10.85 -11.94 19.57
CA PRO A 533 11.98 -12.79 19.17
C PRO A 533 12.14 -12.82 17.64
N PRO A 534 13.29 -12.40 17.10
CA PRO A 534 13.44 -12.15 15.67
C PRO A 534 13.30 -13.45 14.87
N TYR A 535 12.38 -13.44 13.92
CA TYR A 535 12.07 -14.58 13.05
C TYR A 535 11.75 -15.89 13.79
N ALA A 536 11.10 -15.83 14.96
CA ALA A 536 10.53 -17.02 15.58
C ALA A 536 9.56 -17.73 14.62
N GLY A 537 9.69 -19.04 14.45
CA GLY A 537 8.97 -19.80 13.42
C GLY A 537 9.53 -19.67 12.00
N TYR A 538 10.60 -18.88 11.83
CA TYR A 538 11.23 -18.49 10.57
C TYR A 538 10.28 -17.71 9.64
N THR A 539 9.50 -16.82 10.23
CA THR A 539 8.49 -15.95 9.60
C THR A 539 8.75 -14.49 9.93
N TRP A 540 8.18 -13.56 9.16
CA TRP A 540 8.31 -12.12 9.43
C TRP A 540 7.60 -11.70 10.71
N ASP A 541 6.35 -12.13 10.87
CA ASP A 541 5.64 -12.04 12.15
C ASP A 541 6.10 -13.21 13.05
N PRO A 542 6.58 -12.97 14.28
CA PRO A 542 7.14 -14.02 15.12
C PRO A 542 6.07 -15.03 15.58
N ASP A 543 6.34 -16.31 15.38
CA ASP A 543 5.54 -17.41 15.96
C ASP A 543 6.00 -17.69 17.40
N LEU A 544 5.25 -17.20 18.38
CA LEU A 544 5.60 -17.34 19.80
C LEU A 544 5.32 -18.73 20.37
N SER A 545 4.59 -19.58 19.65
CA SER A 545 4.33 -20.97 20.07
C SER A 545 5.60 -21.81 20.17
N ILE A 546 6.74 -21.31 19.67
CA ILE A 546 8.03 -21.97 19.86
C ILE A 546 8.40 -22.14 21.34
N TYR A 547 7.85 -21.29 22.23
CA TYR A 547 8.04 -21.36 23.67
C TYR A 547 6.95 -22.18 24.38
N ASP A 548 5.94 -22.67 23.66
CA ASP A 548 4.93 -23.54 24.24
C ASP A 548 5.58 -24.81 24.81
N GLY A 549 5.14 -25.19 26.00
CA GLY A 549 5.71 -26.32 26.75
C GLY A 549 6.81 -25.94 27.74
N TYR A 550 7.32 -24.71 27.73
CA TYR A 550 8.24 -24.19 28.75
C TYR A 550 7.47 -23.30 29.74
N GLY A 551 6.87 -23.90 30.77
CA GLY A 551 5.86 -23.25 31.62
C GLY A 551 6.28 -21.99 32.38
N ASN A 552 7.58 -21.68 32.50
CA ASN A 552 8.09 -20.46 33.13
C ASN A 552 8.52 -19.37 32.13
N ILE A 553 8.36 -19.62 30.82
CA ILE A 553 8.66 -18.65 29.77
C ILE A 553 7.36 -18.00 29.31
N LYS A 554 7.30 -16.68 29.40
CA LYS A 554 6.23 -15.87 28.82
C LYS A 554 6.80 -15.13 27.61
N ALA A 555 6.08 -15.15 26.51
CA ALA A 555 6.48 -14.48 25.28
C ALA A 555 5.39 -13.49 24.83
N TYR A 556 5.81 -12.31 24.39
CA TYR A 556 4.91 -11.23 23.97
C TYR A 556 5.38 -10.56 22.67
N ILE A 557 4.43 -10.04 21.91
CA ILE A 557 4.68 -9.07 20.82
C ILE A 557 4.42 -7.67 21.37
N THR A 558 5.43 -6.80 21.36
CA THR A 558 5.30 -5.42 21.84
C THR A 558 5.15 -4.42 20.70
N GLU A 559 5.53 -4.77 19.47
CA GLU A 559 5.39 -3.91 18.29
C GLU A 559 3.97 -3.32 18.17
N GLY A 560 3.88 -1.99 18.25
CA GLY A 560 2.63 -1.24 18.12
C GLY A 560 1.59 -1.47 19.24
N ALA A 561 1.95 -2.18 20.32
CA ALA A 561 1.05 -2.48 21.43
C ALA A 561 0.63 -1.21 22.20
N TYR A 562 1.53 -0.24 22.31
CA TYR A 562 1.37 0.95 23.17
C TYR A 562 1.06 2.25 22.40
N ASN A 563 0.62 2.13 21.15
CA ASN A 563 0.19 3.28 20.36
C ASN A 563 -1.12 3.91 20.89
N ASP A 564 -1.16 5.24 20.95
CA ASP A 564 -2.29 6.03 21.48
C ASP A 564 -3.64 5.79 20.72
N VAL A 565 -4.64 5.23 21.41
CA VAL A 565 -5.94 4.76 20.85
C VAL A 565 -6.80 5.81 20.13
N PRO A 566 -6.86 7.10 20.55
CA PRO A 566 -7.69 8.11 19.86
C PRO A 566 -7.19 8.46 18.45
N VAL A 567 -5.86 8.37 18.25
CA VAL A 567 -5.20 8.58 16.95
C VAL A 567 -5.55 7.42 16.01
N ARG A 568 -5.56 6.18 16.54
CA ARG A 568 -5.94 4.95 15.84
C ARG A 568 -7.34 5.03 15.21
N ASN A 569 -8.37 5.42 15.96
CA ASN A 569 -9.76 5.36 15.45
C ASN A 569 -10.13 6.41 14.38
N GLY A 570 -9.59 7.64 14.46
CA GLY A 570 -9.86 8.70 13.46
C GLY A 570 -9.04 8.56 12.18
N ILE A 571 -7.82 8.03 12.29
CA ILE A 571 -6.90 7.75 11.17
C ILE A 571 -7.30 6.47 10.45
N GLU A 572 -7.87 5.48 11.14
CA GLU A 572 -8.29 4.21 10.55
C GLU A 572 -9.34 4.36 9.44
N ASP A 573 -10.39 5.16 9.62
CA ASP A 573 -11.46 5.28 8.61
C ASP A 573 -11.04 6.12 7.38
N GLY A 574 -10.26 7.18 7.60
CA GLY A 574 -9.64 7.97 6.53
C GLY A 574 -8.56 7.17 5.78
N GLY A 575 -7.70 6.47 6.51
CA GLY A 575 -6.65 5.60 6.00
C GLY A 575 -7.19 4.43 5.17
N LYS A 576 -8.22 3.71 5.65
CA LYS A 576 -8.90 2.65 4.89
C LYS A 576 -9.43 3.17 3.55
N THR A 577 -10.12 4.31 3.55
CA THR A 577 -10.70 4.90 2.33
C THR A 577 -9.62 5.34 1.33
N LEU A 578 -8.53 5.92 1.84
CA LEU A 578 -7.38 6.33 1.04
C LEU A 578 -6.63 5.13 0.46
N GLN A 579 -6.36 4.10 1.27
CA GLN A 579 -5.71 2.86 0.86
C GLN A 579 -6.48 2.18 -0.28
N GLU A 580 -7.79 2.01 -0.08
CA GLU A 580 -8.69 1.42 -1.06
C GLU A 580 -8.73 2.22 -2.37
N SER A 581 -8.66 3.55 -2.29
CA SER A 581 -8.70 4.43 -3.46
C SER A 581 -7.37 4.46 -4.19
N ASN A 582 -6.25 4.58 -3.47
CA ASN A 582 -4.91 4.55 -4.03
C ASN A 582 -4.61 3.22 -4.73
N CYS A 583 -5.06 2.09 -4.19
CA CYS A 583 -4.92 0.78 -4.85
C CYS A 583 -5.46 0.78 -6.30
N VAL A 584 -6.59 1.46 -6.53
CA VAL A 584 -7.21 1.56 -7.85
C VAL A 584 -6.30 2.36 -8.79
N TYR A 585 -5.85 3.54 -8.36
CA TYR A 585 -5.01 4.41 -9.17
C TYR A 585 -3.59 3.88 -9.35
N TYR A 586 -3.05 3.16 -8.37
CA TYR A 586 -1.81 2.41 -8.48
C TYR A 586 -1.89 1.42 -9.64
N SER A 587 -2.96 0.62 -9.67
CA SER A 587 -3.19 -0.34 -10.77
C SER A 587 -3.29 0.35 -12.14
N LEU A 588 -3.92 1.53 -12.19
CA LEU A 588 -3.98 2.36 -13.41
C LEU A 588 -2.60 2.89 -13.81
N MET A 589 -1.85 3.46 -12.87
CA MET A 589 -0.51 4.01 -13.09
C MET A 589 0.45 2.94 -13.64
N LYS A 590 0.45 1.74 -13.05
CA LYS A 590 1.37 0.64 -13.39
C LYS A 590 1.23 0.11 -14.81
N ILE A 591 0.08 0.29 -15.45
CA ILE A 591 -0.13 -0.12 -16.85
C ILE A 591 0.13 1.01 -17.85
N MET A 592 0.25 2.26 -17.38
CA MET A 592 0.46 3.41 -18.26
C MET A 592 1.90 3.48 -18.76
N PRO A 593 2.12 3.98 -19.99
CA PRO A 593 3.43 4.42 -20.45
C PRO A 593 4.08 5.34 -19.43
N VAL A 594 5.40 5.24 -19.24
CA VAL A 594 6.13 5.93 -18.17
C VAL A 594 5.89 7.45 -18.20
N LEU A 595 5.83 8.05 -19.40
CA LEU A 595 5.55 9.48 -19.58
C LEU A 595 4.18 9.93 -19.05
N LEU A 596 3.21 9.01 -18.95
CA LEU A 596 1.86 9.28 -18.47
C LEU A 596 1.70 9.00 -16.97
N GLN A 597 2.67 8.35 -16.33
CA GLN A 597 2.57 7.99 -14.92
C GLN A 597 2.52 9.22 -14.02
N ASN A 598 3.31 10.26 -14.33
CA ASN A 598 3.33 11.52 -13.56
C ASN A 598 2.01 12.32 -13.69
N PHE A 599 1.19 12.04 -14.71
CA PHE A 599 -0.15 12.59 -14.80
C PHE A 599 -1.13 11.87 -13.89
N ILE A 600 -0.86 10.61 -13.51
CA ILE A 600 -1.69 9.83 -12.60
C ILE A 600 -1.19 9.95 -11.16
N TYR A 601 0.11 9.99 -10.92
CA TYR A 601 0.73 10.10 -9.60
C TYR A 601 1.69 11.29 -9.56
N ASN A 602 1.63 12.09 -8.52
CA ASN A 602 2.49 13.25 -8.29
C ASN A 602 2.90 13.27 -6.81
N ASP A 603 4.08 12.72 -6.52
CA ASP A 603 4.79 12.79 -5.22
C ASP A 603 3.87 12.59 -4.00
N GLY A 604 3.38 11.35 -3.86
CA GLY A 604 2.47 10.91 -2.81
C GLY A 604 1.00 11.23 -3.08
N GLY A 605 0.62 11.64 -4.29
CA GLY A 605 -0.77 11.96 -4.63
C GLY A 605 -1.22 11.38 -5.97
N TYR A 606 -2.21 10.50 -5.94
CA TYR A 606 -2.86 10.01 -7.16
C TYR A 606 -3.76 11.07 -7.80
N CYS A 607 -4.31 10.75 -8.98
CA CYS A 607 -5.35 11.50 -9.68
C CYS A 607 -6.71 11.40 -8.95
N SER A 608 -6.65 11.58 -7.63
CA SER A 608 -7.75 11.56 -6.68
C SER A 608 -7.61 12.77 -5.77
N MET A 609 -8.72 13.45 -5.50
CA MET A 609 -8.73 14.61 -4.59
C MET A 609 -8.87 14.20 -3.12
N ILE A 610 -8.86 12.91 -2.81
CA ILE A 610 -8.90 12.40 -1.42
C ILE A 610 -7.65 12.86 -0.64
N LYS A 611 -6.53 13.15 -1.30
CA LYS A 611 -5.33 13.69 -0.62
C LYS A 611 -5.56 15.06 0.04
N GLU A 612 -6.48 15.90 -0.47
CA GLU A 612 -6.82 17.18 0.18
C GLU A 612 -7.70 16.99 1.43
N THR A 613 -8.24 15.78 1.65
CA THR A 613 -8.98 15.39 2.87
C THR A 613 -8.12 14.65 3.90
N VAL A 614 -6.84 14.41 3.59
CA VAL A 614 -5.88 13.76 4.48
C VAL A 614 -5.25 14.82 5.36
N THR A 615 -5.39 14.68 6.67
CA THR A 615 -4.78 15.62 7.60
C THR A 615 -3.25 15.50 7.56
N PRO A 616 -2.49 16.57 7.87
CA PRO A 616 -1.04 16.49 8.03
C PRO A 616 -0.61 15.37 8.98
N GLU A 617 -1.41 15.06 10.01
CA GLU A 617 -1.12 13.96 10.94
C GLU A 617 -1.20 12.57 10.28
N LEU A 618 -2.20 12.31 9.42
CA LEU A 618 -2.26 11.06 8.64
C LEU A 618 -1.11 11.03 7.62
N LEU A 619 -0.70 12.15 7.02
CA LEU A 619 0.49 12.19 6.14
C LEU A 619 1.80 11.86 6.90
N ALA A 620 1.91 12.27 8.17
CA ALA A 620 3.05 11.95 9.04
C ALA A 620 3.05 10.49 9.50
N SER A 621 1.88 9.90 9.80
CA SER A 621 1.77 8.47 10.15
C SER A 621 2.13 7.55 8.98
N ILE A 622 1.81 7.98 7.75
CA ILE A 622 2.14 7.28 6.51
C ILE A 622 3.64 7.18 6.26
N GLN A 623 4.42 8.13 6.77
CA GLN A 623 5.87 8.18 6.56
C GLN A 623 6.66 7.46 7.66
N ASN A 624 6.07 7.23 8.85
CA ASN A 624 6.84 6.84 10.06
C ASN A 624 6.13 5.79 10.95
N ASN A 625 5.09 5.08 10.50
CA ASN A 625 4.33 4.18 11.39
C ASN A 625 5.22 3.14 12.07
N SER A 626 6.11 2.49 11.33
CA SER A 626 7.02 1.48 11.87
C SER A 626 7.94 2.03 12.95
N PHE A 627 8.56 3.21 12.76
CA PHE A 627 9.36 3.85 13.80
C PHE A 627 8.56 4.04 15.10
N TYR A 628 7.34 4.58 15.02
CA TYR A 628 6.51 4.81 16.21
C TYR A 628 6.04 3.51 16.87
N ASP A 629 5.73 2.48 16.07
CA ASP A 629 5.33 1.15 16.59
C ASP A 629 6.41 0.56 17.50
N TRP A 630 7.69 0.84 17.24
CA TRP A 630 8.82 0.38 18.05
C TRP A 630 9.27 1.41 19.10
N TYR A 631 9.22 2.70 18.79
CA TYR A 631 9.68 3.76 19.69
C TYR A 631 8.78 3.90 20.92
N THR A 632 7.46 3.78 20.76
CA THR A 632 6.50 3.84 21.87
C THR A 632 6.70 2.70 22.87
N VAL A 633 7.25 1.56 22.44
CA VAL A 633 7.66 0.48 23.34
C VAL A 633 8.77 0.95 24.28
N LEU A 634 9.76 1.68 23.76
CA LEU A 634 10.85 2.24 24.56
C LEU A 634 10.34 3.29 25.55
N GLU A 635 9.47 4.20 25.10
CA GLU A 635 8.82 5.21 25.97
C GLU A 635 8.01 4.54 27.09
N SER A 636 7.39 3.40 26.81
CA SER A 636 6.51 2.69 27.75
C SER A 636 7.27 1.75 28.71
N LEU A 637 8.59 1.60 28.59
CA LEU A 637 9.37 0.68 29.43
C LEU A 637 9.12 0.85 30.95
N PRO A 638 9.06 2.08 31.51
CA PRO A 638 8.70 2.27 32.92
C PRO A 638 7.28 1.77 33.25
N ASP A 639 6.31 2.06 32.38
CA ASP A 639 4.89 1.75 32.59
C ASP A 639 4.59 0.25 32.48
N ILE A 640 5.39 -0.49 31.71
CA ILE A 640 5.22 -1.94 31.50
C ILE A 640 6.12 -2.77 32.41
N THR A 641 6.90 -2.13 33.28
CA THR A 641 7.79 -2.78 34.26
C THR A 641 7.20 -2.78 35.66
N THR A 642 6.83 -3.97 36.14
CA THR A 642 6.47 -4.21 37.53
C THR A 642 7.70 -4.59 38.35
N ILE A 643 7.84 -3.97 39.52
CA ILE A 643 8.89 -4.27 40.48
C ILE A 643 8.26 -4.95 41.69
N GLU A 644 8.69 -6.17 41.99
CA GLU A 644 8.19 -6.99 43.09
C GLU A 644 9.16 -7.00 44.28
N ASP A 645 8.61 -6.88 45.48
CA ASP A 645 9.33 -7.05 46.75
C ASP A 645 9.45 -8.55 47.09
N ASP A 646 10.10 -9.31 46.21
CA ASP A 646 10.37 -10.74 46.38
C ASP A 646 11.85 -11.07 46.15
N ASN A 647 12.20 -12.36 46.19
CA ASN A 647 13.54 -12.85 45.91
C ASN A 647 13.61 -13.73 44.65
N LYS A 648 12.66 -13.57 43.72
CA LYS A 648 12.58 -14.40 42.53
C LYS A 648 13.46 -13.81 41.43
N ASN A 649 14.40 -14.59 40.93
CA ASN A 649 15.26 -14.15 39.85
C ASN A 649 14.48 -13.98 38.54
N ASN A 650 14.81 -12.96 37.74
CA ASN A 650 14.13 -12.67 36.48
C ASN A 650 15.12 -12.58 35.32
N PHE A 651 14.76 -13.15 34.18
CA PHE A 651 15.49 -13.01 32.93
C PHE A 651 14.58 -12.41 31.86
N ILE A 652 15.03 -11.31 31.25
CA ILE A 652 14.31 -10.63 30.17
C ILE A 652 15.18 -10.70 28.91
N MET A 653 14.64 -11.30 27.85
CA MET A 653 15.21 -11.26 26.50
C MET A 653 14.31 -10.38 25.64
N MET A 654 14.72 -9.15 25.38
CA MET A 654 13.91 -8.16 24.67
C MET A 654 14.57 -7.80 23.35
N GLN A 655 13.76 -7.70 22.29
CA GLN A 655 14.17 -7.13 21.01
C GLN A 655 13.36 -5.85 20.73
N ASN A 656 14.01 -4.86 20.12
CA ASN A 656 13.34 -3.65 19.63
C ASN A 656 13.96 -3.18 18.31
N SER A 657 13.12 -2.78 17.35
CA SER A 657 13.55 -2.41 15.99
C SER A 657 13.64 -0.90 15.75
N THR A 658 13.58 -0.06 16.78
CA THR A 658 13.60 1.41 16.62
C THR A 658 14.80 1.86 15.77
N THR A 659 16.01 1.36 16.05
CA THR A 659 17.24 1.69 15.30
C THR A 659 17.28 1.17 13.86
N HIS A 660 16.47 0.17 13.53
CA HIS A 660 16.24 -0.30 12.18
C HIS A 660 15.32 0.65 11.40
N GLU A 661 14.22 1.06 12.03
CA GLU A 661 13.16 1.91 11.49
C GLU A 661 13.53 3.41 11.57
N SER A 662 14.65 3.80 10.93
CA SER A 662 15.21 5.15 11.08
C SER A 662 14.24 6.27 10.68
N SER A 663 14.15 7.32 11.50
CA SER A 663 13.40 8.54 11.20
C SER A 663 14.20 9.81 11.46
N ILE A 664 13.77 10.90 10.83
CA ILE A 664 14.31 12.24 11.13
C ILE A 664 13.54 12.79 12.34
N LEU A 665 14.28 13.09 13.41
CA LEU A 665 13.78 13.51 14.73
C LEU A 665 14.19 14.95 15.04
N SER A 666 13.78 15.48 16.19
CA SER A 666 14.16 16.83 16.59
C SER A 666 15.66 16.91 16.86
N TYR A 667 16.21 18.10 16.75
CA TYR A 667 17.59 18.37 17.13
C TYR A 667 17.59 19.64 18.00
N PRO A 668 18.31 19.68 19.13
CA PRO A 668 19.22 18.66 19.65
C PRO A 668 18.55 17.55 20.49
N ASP A 669 17.24 17.62 20.73
CA ASP A 669 16.61 16.76 21.73
C ASP A 669 16.32 15.34 21.25
N TYR A 670 16.33 15.04 19.95
CA TYR A 670 16.02 13.71 19.38
C TYR A 670 14.60 13.21 19.70
N LEU A 671 13.63 14.11 19.82
CA LEU A 671 12.23 13.78 20.06
C LEU A 671 11.51 13.46 18.73
N PRO A 672 10.55 12.51 18.72
CA PRO A 672 9.67 12.32 17.58
C PRO A 672 8.87 13.58 17.27
N LEU A 673 8.86 13.98 16.01
CA LEU A 673 8.17 15.18 15.55
C LEU A 673 7.09 14.84 14.53
N ARG A 674 5.88 15.34 14.76
CA ARG A 674 4.75 15.14 13.84
C ARG A 674 4.71 16.13 12.67
N ASN A 675 5.33 17.31 12.79
CA ASN A 675 5.25 18.39 11.80
C ASN A 675 6.56 19.19 11.70
N VAL A 676 7.64 18.56 11.21
CA VAL A 676 8.90 19.29 11.00
C VAL A 676 9.38 19.24 9.57
N ASP A 677 9.94 20.37 9.15
CA ASP A 677 10.67 20.51 7.92
C ASP A 677 11.96 19.68 8.02
N LYS A 678 11.92 18.46 7.47
CA LYS A 678 13.05 17.52 7.49
C LYS A 678 14.30 18.14 6.89
N GLU A 679 14.18 19.01 5.88
CA GLU A 679 15.33 19.68 5.26
C GLU A 679 15.98 20.66 6.24
N GLN A 680 15.18 21.38 7.03
CA GLN A 680 15.69 22.30 8.04
C GLN A 680 16.50 21.56 9.13
N VAL A 681 16.02 20.41 9.59
CA VAL A 681 16.74 19.60 10.59
C VAL A 681 18.03 19.02 10.01
N ILE A 682 17.98 18.47 8.79
CA ILE A 682 19.15 17.92 8.12
C ILE A 682 20.23 19.00 7.92
N GLN A 683 19.84 20.23 7.59
CA GLN A 683 20.78 21.36 7.45
C GLN A 683 21.46 21.77 8.77
N GLN A 684 20.91 21.40 9.93
CA GLN A 684 21.51 21.66 11.25
C GLN A 684 22.52 20.59 11.65
N MET A 685 22.54 19.44 10.98
CA MET A 685 23.41 18.32 11.33
C MET A 685 24.76 18.47 10.63
N GLU A 686 25.77 18.90 11.39
CA GLU A 686 27.16 19.05 10.91
C GLU A 686 27.96 17.75 11.07
N ASP A 687 29.04 17.61 10.30
CA ASP A 687 30.01 16.51 10.44
C ASP A 687 30.63 16.50 11.84
N ARG A 688 30.89 15.31 12.39
CA ARG A 688 31.44 15.13 13.74
C ARG A 688 32.77 14.39 13.68
N SER A 689 33.76 14.81 14.47
CA SER A 689 35.10 14.21 14.45
C SER A 689 35.59 13.89 15.85
N ILE A 690 35.99 12.63 16.07
CA ILE A 690 36.59 12.13 17.32
C ILE A 690 37.82 11.31 16.95
N ASP A 691 38.95 11.55 17.64
CA ASP A 691 40.20 10.79 17.47
C ASP A 691 40.65 10.59 16.01
N GLY A 692 40.45 11.63 15.17
CA GLY A 692 40.83 11.61 13.75
C GLY A 692 39.89 10.81 12.85
N ARG A 693 38.78 10.25 13.38
CA ARG A 693 37.68 9.65 12.62
C ARG A 693 36.54 10.65 12.47
N THR A 694 36.16 10.96 11.23
CA THR A 694 35.05 11.87 10.92
C THR A 694 33.83 11.09 10.47
N MET A 695 32.69 11.37 11.10
CA MET A 695 31.36 10.92 10.69
C MET A 695 30.70 11.99 9.81
N SER A 696 30.41 11.61 8.58
CA SER A 696 29.74 12.45 7.59
C SER A 696 28.22 12.51 7.81
N MET A 697 27.64 13.73 7.83
CA MET A 697 26.19 13.99 8.03
C MET A 697 25.50 14.58 6.78
N ASP A 698 26.18 14.55 5.65
CA ASP A 698 25.74 15.01 4.33
C ASP A 698 24.59 14.20 3.69
N LYS A 699 24.34 12.97 4.18
CA LYS A 699 23.22 12.13 3.71
C LYS A 699 22.09 12.05 4.74
N SER A 700 20.86 12.32 4.28
CA SER A 700 19.64 12.23 5.10
C SER A 700 19.45 10.88 5.80
N VAL A 701 19.81 9.77 5.14
CA VAL A 701 19.70 8.41 5.70
C VAL A 701 20.66 8.23 6.88
N GLY A 702 21.89 8.75 6.78
CA GLY A 702 22.87 8.69 7.87
C GLY A 702 22.44 9.53 9.08
N VAL A 703 21.88 10.71 8.82
CA VAL A 703 21.27 11.57 9.86
C VAL A 703 20.15 10.84 10.59
N ALA A 704 19.21 10.23 9.85
CA ALA A 704 18.08 9.52 10.44
C ALA A 704 18.52 8.36 11.35
N HIS A 705 19.50 7.55 10.92
CA HIS A 705 20.03 6.46 11.73
C HIS A 705 20.70 6.95 13.02
N TYR A 706 21.51 8.02 12.94
CA TYR A 706 22.14 8.60 14.13
C TYR A 706 21.12 9.18 15.11
N GLN A 707 20.13 9.94 14.62
CA GLN A 707 19.08 10.53 15.47
C GLN A 707 18.24 9.45 16.17
N THR A 708 17.88 8.40 15.43
CA THR A 708 17.11 7.26 15.94
C THR A 708 17.90 6.47 16.99
N PHE A 709 19.21 6.30 16.78
CA PHE A 709 20.13 5.70 17.76
C PHE A 709 20.17 6.52 19.06
N ALA A 710 20.33 7.85 18.95
CA ALA A 710 20.34 8.76 20.09
C ALA A 710 19.01 8.71 20.88
N ALA A 711 17.87 8.77 20.18
CA ALA A 711 16.55 8.68 20.80
C ALA A 711 16.34 7.34 21.51
N SER A 712 16.77 6.23 20.91
CA SER A 712 16.64 4.89 21.51
C SER A 712 17.43 4.78 22.82
N LEU A 713 18.69 5.25 22.83
CA LEU A 713 19.51 5.21 24.04
C LEU A 713 19.02 6.19 25.11
N ARG A 714 18.39 7.30 24.72
CA ARG A 714 17.73 8.21 25.68
C ARG A 714 16.60 7.51 26.43
N GLU A 715 15.65 6.88 25.72
CA GLU A 715 14.52 6.19 26.37
C GLU A 715 14.97 5.01 27.24
N ILE A 716 15.98 4.24 26.79
CA ILE A 716 16.59 3.21 27.62
C ILE A 716 17.26 3.83 28.86
N GLY A 717 17.91 4.99 28.69
CA GLY A 717 18.45 5.82 29.78
C GLY A 717 17.41 6.17 30.84
N GLU A 718 16.26 6.69 30.41
CA GLU A 718 15.14 7.03 31.30
C GLU A 718 14.59 5.79 32.03
N TRP A 719 14.49 4.64 31.35
CA TRP A 719 14.13 3.39 32.01
C TRP A 719 15.14 2.98 33.09
N MET A 720 16.43 3.15 32.83
CA MET A 720 17.47 2.87 33.83
C MET A 720 17.39 3.82 35.03
N GLU A 721 17.07 5.10 34.83
CA GLU A 721 16.79 6.03 35.94
C GLU A 721 15.56 5.60 36.75
N TYR A 722 14.52 5.08 36.10
CA TYR A 722 13.39 4.45 36.79
C TYR A 722 13.83 3.22 37.62
N LEU A 723 14.72 2.37 37.11
CA LEU A 723 15.27 1.24 37.88
C LEU A 723 16.09 1.71 39.10
N LYS A 724 16.89 2.77 38.95
CA LYS A 724 17.66 3.38 40.05
C LYS A 724 16.73 3.96 41.12
N ALA A 725 15.68 4.66 40.71
CA ALA A 725 14.70 5.26 41.62
C ALA A 725 13.90 4.24 42.44
N ASN A 726 13.86 2.98 41.99
CA ASN A 726 13.13 1.88 42.65
C ASN A 726 14.06 0.82 43.27
N ASP A 727 15.35 1.15 43.45
CA ASP A 727 16.34 0.29 44.12
C ASP A 727 16.54 -1.10 43.47
N VAL A 728 16.32 -1.22 42.15
CA VAL A 728 16.49 -2.48 41.40
C VAL A 728 17.64 -2.42 40.37
N TYR A 729 18.32 -1.28 40.24
CA TYR A 729 19.42 -1.15 39.28
C TYR A 729 20.64 -2.00 39.65
N ASP A 730 20.98 -2.11 40.94
CA ASP A 730 22.24 -2.70 41.40
C ASP A 730 22.29 -4.22 41.28
N ASN A 731 21.18 -4.87 41.60
CA ASN A 731 20.96 -6.30 41.46
C ASN A 731 20.51 -6.70 40.04
N THR A 732 20.63 -5.81 39.06
CA THR A 732 20.29 -6.09 37.65
C THR A 732 21.52 -6.04 36.76
N ARG A 733 21.82 -7.12 36.03
CA ARG A 733 22.77 -7.12 34.91
C ARG A 733 22.04 -6.73 33.64
N ILE A 734 22.59 -5.78 32.88
CA ILE A 734 21.98 -5.28 31.64
C ILE A 734 22.99 -5.39 30.51
N ILE A 735 22.60 -6.07 29.44
CA ILE A 735 23.40 -6.25 28.22
C ILE A 735 22.60 -5.62 27.07
N ILE A 736 23.05 -4.46 26.60
CA ILE A 736 22.46 -3.82 25.41
C ILE A 736 23.34 -4.20 24.22
N VAL A 737 22.76 -4.85 23.23
CA VAL A 737 23.52 -5.43 22.10
C VAL A 737 22.78 -5.22 20.79
N SER A 738 23.51 -5.12 19.69
CA SER A 738 22.96 -5.19 18.34
C SER A 738 23.33 -6.51 17.67
N ASP A 739 22.47 -6.98 16.77
CA ASP A 739 22.78 -8.08 15.88
C ASP A 739 23.80 -7.66 14.81
N HIS A 740 23.67 -6.48 14.22
CA HIS A 740 24.62 -5.94 13.24
C HIS A 740 24.56 -4.40 13.16
N GLY A 741 25.32 -3.78 12.26
CA GLY A 741 25.24 -2.34 11.96
C GLY A 741 24.64 -2.06 10.58
N LYS A 742 24.91 -0.90 9.97
CA LYS A 742 24.45 -0.60 8.60
C LYS A 742 25.58 -0.03 7.76
N GLU A 743 25.64 -0.47 6.51
CA GLU A 743 26.47 0.16 5.49
C GLU A 743 25.82 1.47 5.06
N LEU A 744 26.39 2.60 5.50
CA LEU A 744 25.93 3.96 5.16
C LEU A 744 27.03 4.77 4.46
N GLY A 745 28.28 4.32 4.58
CA GLY A 745 29.45 5.01 4.06
C GLY A 745 29.72 6.36 4.73
N GLN A 746 29.29 6.55 5.99
CA GLN A 746 29.50 7.77 6.77
C GLN A 746 30.92 7.95 7.29
N PHE A 747 31.67 6.85 7.38
CA PHE A 747 33.05 6.84 7.84
C PHE A 747 33.96 6.37 6.73
N ASP A 748 34.71 7.29 6.10
CA ASP A 748 35.69 6.90 5.08
C ASP A 748 36.81 6.02 5.64
N SER A 749 37.14 6.18 6.92
CA SER A 749 38.15 5.37 7.61
C SER A 749 37.73 3.91 7.85
N LEU A 750 36.45 3.57 7.69
CA LEU A 750 35.92 2.22 7.92
C LEU A 750 35.66 1.44 6.62
N LYS A 751 36.04 2.00 5.46
CA LYS A 751 35.90 1.34 4.15
C LYS A 751 37.13 0.52 3.83
N ILE A 752 36.97 -0.79 3.68
CA ILE A 752 38.01 -1.71 3.22
C ILE A 752 37.82 -1.97 1.72
N ASN A 753 38.88 -1.77 0.94
CA ASN A 753 38.95 -2.04 -0.51
C ASN A 753 37.83 -1.39 -1.35
N SER A 754 37.18 -0.33 -0.86
CA SER A 754 36.02 0.35 -1.48
C SER A 754 34.76 -0.51 -1.65
N GLU A 755 34.74 -1.74 -1.11
CA GLU A 755 33.63 -2.70 -1.26
C GLU A 755 33.01 -3.14 0.06
N LEU A 756 33.75 -3.02 1.18
CA LEU A 756 33.30 -3.46 2.50
C LEU A 756 33.29 -2.29 3.47
N ASP A 757 32.10 -1.94 3.97
CA ASP A 757 31.93 -0.95 5.05
C ASP A 757 31.86 -1.67 6.41
N ILE A 758 32.90 -1.52 7.23
CA ILE A 758 32.98 -2.14 8.56
C ILE A 758 31.88 -1.66 9.51
N GLN A 759 31.26 -0.50 9.23
CA GLN A 759 30.10 -0.04 9.98
C GLN A 759 28.95 -1.07 9.99
N ALA A 760 28.79 -1.86 8.92
CA ALA A 760 27.78 -2.91 8.85
C ALA A 760 28.04 -4.09 9.80
N TYR A 761 29.30 -4.28 10.21
CA TYR A 761 29.77 -5.40 11.04
C TYR A 761 30.16 -4.99 12.46
N SER A 762 29.88 -3.73 12.83
CA SER A 762 30.20 -3.13 14.13
C SER A 762 28.93 -2.92 14.96
N PRO A 763 28.31 -3.99 15.50
CA PRO A 763 27.15 -3.87 16.39
C PRO A 763 27.50 -3.12 17.68
N LEU A 764 26.51 -2.45 18.26
CA LEU A 764 26.60 -1.95 19.64
C LEU A 764 26.76 -3.11 20.63
N LEU A 765 27.64 -2.94 21.63
CA LEU A 765 27.69 -3.79 22.81
C LEU A 765 28.02 -2.96 24.05
N LEU A 766 27.09 -2.94 25.00
CA LEU A 766 27.20 -2.28 26.30
C LEU A 766 26.83 -3.29 27.38
N VAL A 767 27.67 -3.43 28.40
CA VAL A 767 27.45 -4.37 29.51
C VAL A 767 27.55 -3.65 30.85
N LYS A 768 26.49 -3.74 31.65
CA LYS A 768 26.45 -3.35 33.06
C LYS A 768 26.33 -4.62 33.90
N ASP A 769 27.33 -4.89 34.73
CA ASP A 769 27.34 -6.04 35.64
C ASP A 769 26.66 -5.68 36.97
N PHE A 770 26.45 -6.67 37.85
CA PHE A 770 25.91 -6.41 39.18
C PHE A 770 26.79 -5.43 39.96
N ASN A 771 26.17 -4.45 40.62
CA ASN A 771 26.84 -3.45 41.45
C ASN A 771 27.95 -2.62 40.75
N SER A 772 28.04 -2.62 39.41
CA SER A 772 29.03 -1.81 38.70
C SER A 772 28.67 -0.32 38.71
N ARG A 773 29.70 0.53 38.61
CA ARG A 773 29.64 2.00 38.65
C ARG A 773 30.65 2.60 37.68
N GLY A 774 30.38 3.82 37.23
CA GLY A 774 31.16 4.53 36.23
C GLY A 774 30.95 4.00 34.82
N PHE A 775 31.12 4.87 33.82
CA PHE A 775 31.13 4.48 32.42
C PHE A 775 32.56 4.14 31.98
N ASN A 776 32.76 2.95 31.44
CA ASN A 776 34.07 2.46 30.99
C ASN A 776 34.06 2.14 29.49
N VAL A 777 35.23 2.18 28.86
CA VAL A 777 35.45 1.73 27.48
C VAL A 777 36.51 0.64 27.49
N SER A 778 36.25 -0.47 26.79
CA SER A 778 37.17 -1.61 26.68
C SER A 778 37.36 -2.00 25.22
N ASP A 779 38.59 -1.91 24.72
CA ASP A 779 38.94 -2.34 23.35
C ASP A 779 39.12 -3.86 23.23
N GLU A 780 38.68 -4.63 24.22
CA GLU A 780 38.68 -6.09 24.16
C GLU A 780 37.95 -6.57 22.91
N TYR A 781 38.55 -7.53 22.20
CA TYR A 781 37.93 -8.13 21.03
C TYR A 781 36.70 -8.95 21.45
N MET A 782 35.53 -8.48 21.03
CA MET A 782 34.24 -9.09 21.33
C MET A 782 33.52 -9.50 20.05
N THR A 783 32.57 -10.42 20.18
CA THR A 783 31.58 -10.67 19.13
C THR A 783 30.18 -10.64 19.73
N ASN A 784 29.16 -10.40 18.93
CA ASN A 784 27.78 -10.52 19.41
C ASN A 784 27.43 -11.95 19.91
N ALA A 785 28.21 -12.98 19.57
CA ALA A 785 28.08 -14.34 20.11
C ALA A 785 28.65 -14.51 21.53
N ASP A 786 29.27 -13.48 22.11
CA ASP A 786 29.68 -13.50 23.52
C ASP A 786 28.49 -13.31 24.48
N VAL A 787 27.36 -12.78 23.99
CA VAL A 787 26.19 -12.42 24.81
C VAL A 787 25.74 -13.56 25.74
N PRO A 788 25.57 -14.83 25.28
CA PRO A 788 25.15 -15.90 26.19
C PRO A 788 26.15 -16.18 27.31
N THR A 789 27.46 -16.08 27.01
CA THR A 789 28.49 -16.26 28.06
C THR A 789 28.49 -15.12 29.08
N ILE A 790 28.21 -13.89 28.64
CA ILE A 790 28.11 -12.72 29.52
C ILE A 790 26.84 -12.82 30.38
N ALA A 791 25.70 -13.17 29.78
CA ALA A 791 24.43 -13.29 30.47
C ALA A 791 24.47 -14.36 31.57
N LEU A 792 25.05 -15.53 31.29
CA LEU A 792 25.09 -16.69 32.19
C LEU A 792 26.24 -16.64 33.21
N LYS A 793 27.17 -15.69 33.07
CA LYS A 793 28.36 -15.55 33.94
C LYS A 793 27.96 -15.45 35.40
N ASP A 794 28.51 -16.31 36.25
CA ASP A 794 28.21 -16.36 37.70
C ASP A 794 26.73 -16.67 38.05
N ILE A 795 25.89 -17.00 37.06
CA ILE A 795 24.49 -17.38 37.23
C ILE A 795 24.28 -18.89 37.03
N VAL A 796 24.88 -19.44 35.96
CA VAL A 796 24.79 -20.87 35.64
C VAL A 796 26.19 -21.47 35.59
N ASP A 797 26.48 -22.42 36.47
CA ASP A 797 27.73 -23.15 36.47
C ASP A 797 27.82 -24.07 35.24
N ASN A 798 28.90 -23.92 34.45
CA ASN A 798 29.15 -24.72 33.24
C ASN A 798 27.94 -24.74 32.27
N PRO A 799 27.51 -23.58 31.77
CA PRO A 799 26.30 -23.48 30.98
C PRO A 799 26.39 -24.36 29.74
N THR A 800 25.48 -25.33 29.62
CA THR A 800 25.49 -26.33 28.55
C THR A 800 24.25 -26.12 27.69
N ASN A 801 24.43 -26.00 26.37
CA ASN A 801 23.32 -25.82 25.44
C ASN A 801 22.32 -26.99 25.57
N PRO A 802 21.04 -26.73 25.91
CA PRO A 802 20.06 -27.78 26.20
C PRO A 802 19.68 -28.63 24.98
N PHE A 803 19.98 -28.16 23.77
CA PHE A 803 19.64 -28.86 22.52
C PHE A 803 20.81 -29.64 21.92
N THR A 804 22.05 -29.18 22.13
CA THR A 804 23.26 -29.82 21.56
C THR A 804 24.12 -30.54 22.60
N ASN A 805 23.89 -30.31 23.89
CA ASN A 805 24.70 -30.76 25.03
C ASN A 805 26.17 -30.30 24.98
N LYS A 806 26.48 -29.22 24.25
CA LYS A 806 27.83 -28.63 24.25
C LYS A 806 27.93 -27.47 25.23
N LEU A 807 29.12 -27.30 25.81
CA LEU A 807 29.40 -26.19 26.71
C LEU A 807 29.35 -24.87 25.94
N ILE A 808 28.61 -23.91 26.47
CA ILE A 808 28.55 -22.54 25.96
C ILE A 808 29.80 -21.82 26.45
N THR A 809 30.70 -21.47 25.53
CA THR A 809 31.96 -20.78 25.84
C THR A 809 32.26 -19.75 24.76
N ASN A 810 33.15 -18.81 25.08
CA ASN A 810 33.71 -17.83 24.15
C ASN A 810 35.14 -18.21 23.70
N ILE A 811 35.58 -19.44 23.94
CA ILE A 811 36.96 -19.84 23.61
C ILE A 811 37.21 -19.85 22.09
N ASP A 812 36.14 -20.00 21.30
CA ASP A 812 36.20 -20.03 19.85
C ASP A 812 36.85 -18.78 19.26
N LYS A 813 36.57 -17.58 19.80
CA LYS A 813 37.18 -16.33 19.31
C LYS A 813 38.68 -16.21 19.62
N TYR A 814 39.22 -16.99 20.57
CA TYR A 814 40.66 -17.01 20.87
C TYR A 814 41.40 -18.12 20.11
N ASN A 815 40.70 -19.13 19.62
CA ASN A 815 41.30 -20.33 19.03
C ASN A 815 41.35 -20.33 17.49
N LYS A 816 40.57 -19.47 16.82
CA LYS A 816 40.48 -19.41 15.35
C LYS A 816 40.03 -18.03 14.86
N ASN A 817 40.24 -17.76 13.58
CA ASN A 817 39.65 -16.61 12.90
C ASN A 817 38.13 -16.75 12.80
N MET A 818 37.42 -15.62 12.92
CA MET A 818 35.96 -15.58 12.79
C MET A 818 35.57 -15.45 11.32
N LYS A 819 34.62 -16.27 10.86
CA LYS A 819 34.10 -16.18 9.49
C LYS A 819 32.82 -15.37 9.43
N VAL A 820 32.81 -14.37 8.56
CA VAL A 820 31.68 -13.47 8.35
C VAL A 820 31.28 -13.48 6.87
N THR A 821 29.99 -13.28 6.59
CA THR A 821 29.46 -13.24 5.22
C THR A 821 29.01 -11.84 4.82
N THR A 822 29.27 -11.47 3.56
CA THR A 822 28.79 -10.21 2.97
C THR A 822 27.47 -10.33 2.23
N SER A 823 26.85 -11.52 2.26
CA SER A 823 25.56 -11.80 1.61
C SER A 823 24.47 -10.83 2.06
N GLY A 824 23.64 -10.40 1.10
CA GLY A 824 22.45 -9.59 1.33
C GLY A 824 21.16 -10.41 1.30
N LEU A 825 21.21 -11.74 1.28
CA LEU A 825 20.03 -12.62 1.22
C LEU A 825 19.35 -12.78 2.58
N TYR A 826 18.81 -11.67 3.10
CA TYR A 826 18.16 -11.60 4.41
C TYR A 826 16.76 -12.22 4.47
N ASN A 827 16.09 -12.34 3.32
CA ASN A 827 14.67 -12.70 3.30
C ASN A 827 14.46 -14.18 3.66
N VAL A 828 13.90 -14.42 4.85
CA VAL A 828 13.61 -15.75 5.41
C VAL A 828 12.59 -16.56 4.60
N THR A 829 11.87 -15.96 3.65
CA THR A 829 10.96 -16.70 2.75
C THR A 829 11.68 -17.30 1.54
N THR A 830 12.85 -16.79 1.18
CA THR A 830 13.68 -17.28 0.07
C THR A 830 14.92 -18.02 0.57
N ASN A 831 15.53 -17.55 1.65
CA ASN A 831 16.68 -18.18 2.30
C ASN A 831 16.21 -19.14 3.41
N ASN A 832 15.51 -20.21 3.03
CA ASN A 832 14.75 -21.10 3.94
C ASN A 832 15.07 -22.58 3.80
N GLY A 833 16.24 -22.92 3.26
CA GLY A 833 16.72 -24.28 3.14
C GLY A 833 17.27 -24.85 4.47
N ASN A 834 18.22 -25.77 4.35
CA ASN A 834 18.96 -26.30 5.49
C ASN A 834 20.27 -25.54 5.76
N VAL A 835 20.78 -24.82 4.77
CA VAL A 835 21.98 -23.97 4.92
C VAL A 835 21.65 -22.60 4.35
N PHE A 836 22.35 -21.59 4.85
CA PHE A 836 22.23 -20.24 4.31
C PHE A 836 22.70 -20.21 2.86
N ASP A 837 21.85 -19.71 1.97
CA ASP A 837 22.28 -19.26 0.65
C ASP A 837 23.05 -17.94 0.82
N THR A 838 24.33 -17.96 0.45
CA THR A 838 25.22 -16.79 0.45
C THR A 838 25.79 -16.52 -0.94
N SER A 839 25.10 -16.96 -2.00
CA SER A 839 25.60 -16.91 -3.38
C SER A 839 25.79 -15.51 -3.96
N ASP A 840 25.20 -14.49 -3.34
CA ASP A 840 25.32 -13.08 -3.72
C ASP A 840 26.46 -12.33 -3.00
N GLY A 841 27.16 -13.00 -2.08
CA GLY A 841 28.19 -12.40 -1.24
C GLY A 841 29.45 -13.25 -1.11
N ALA A 842 30.46 -12.65 -0.50
CA ALA A 842 31.73 -13.28 -0.18
C ALA A 842 31.80 -13.69 1.29
N TRP A 843 32.78 -14.51 1.62
CA TRP A 843 33.15 -14.83 3.00
C TRP A 843 34.50 -14.19 3.33
N TYR A 844 34.61 -13.68 4.56
CA TYR A 844 35.85 -13.14 5.09
C TYR A 844 36.22 -13.86 6.39
N GLU A 845 37.51 -14.08 6.59
CA GLU A 845 38.10 -14.43 7.87
C GLU A 845 38.61 -13.16 8.55
N VAL A 846 38.14 -12.92 9.77
CA VAL A 846 38.55 -11.83 10.63
C VAL A 846 39.45 -12.37 11.73
N THR A 847 40.68 -11.88 11.78
CA THR A 847 41.65 -12.23 12.81
C THR A 847 41.26 -11.54 14.11
N PRO A 848 41.27 -12.21 15.28
CA PRO A 848 41.02 -11.56 16.56
C PRO A 848 42.04 -10.45 16.79
N GLY A 849 41.57 -9.20 16.87
CA GLY A 849 42.41 -8.01 16.73
C GLY A 849 41.56 -6.75 16.76
N ASP A 850 41.88 -5.76 15.93
CA ASP A 850 41.06 -4.56 15.76
C ASP A 850 40.14 -4.75 14.55
N ILE A 851 38.83 -4.87 14.76
CA ILE A 851 37.87 -5.07 13.66
C ILE A 851 37.90 -3.93 12.62
N THR A 852 38.43 -2.77 12.99
CA THR A 852 38.57 -1.61 12.09
C THR A 852 39.89 -1.61 11.31
N ASP A 853 40.84 -2.49 11.62
CA ASP A 853 42.06 -2.67 10.84
C ASP A 853 41.79 -3.58 9.63
N ALA A 854 41.98 -3.02 8.44
CA ALA A 854 41.81 -3.73 7.18
C ALA A 854 42.72 -4.97 7.05
N ASN A 855 43.86 -5.01 7.73
CA ASN A 855 44.80 -6.14 7.68
C ASN A 855 44.28 -7.39 8.40
N ASP A 856 43.34 -7.22 9.32
CA ASP A 856 42.73 -8.31 10.06
C ASP A 856 41.63 -9.01 9.26
N TRP A 857 41.19 -8.43 8.14
CA TRP A 857 40.17 -8.97 7.24
C TRP A 857 40.79 -9.63 6.01
N ARG A 858 40.51 -10.92 5.81
CA ARG A 858 41.01 -11.71 4.68
C ARG A 858 39.86 -12.34 3.92
N HIS A 859 39.80 -12.10 2.62
CA HIS A 859 38.82 -12.73 1.74
C HIS A 859 39.07 -14.25 1.66
N CYS A 860 38.03 -15.05 1.83
CA CYS A 860 38.06 -16.50 1.63
C CYS A 860 37.94 -16.83 0.13
N GLU A 861 38.90 -17.57 -0.44
CA GLU A 861 38.83 -18.05 -1.83
C GLU A 861 37.76 -19.12 -2.06
#